data_AF-A0A3P6ZKS3-F1
#
_entry.id   AF-A0A3P6ZKS3-F1
#
_cell.length_a   1.000
_cell.length_b   1.000
_cell.length_c   1.000
_cell.angle_alpha   90.00
_cell.angle_beta   90.00
_cell.angle_gamma   90.00
#
_symmetry.space_group_name_H-M   'P 1'
#
loop_
_entity.id
_entity.type
_entity.pdbx_description
1 polymer ?
#
loop_
_entity_poly.entity_id
_entity_poly.type
_entity_poly.pdbx_seq_one_letter_code
_entity_poly.pdbx_strand_id
1 'polypeptide(L)'
;MSLGVCIGTMFLVGLTGGIATGKSTVSDLLKSKNIPVIDADVIARQLVDNDRQVQRAILKAFGPSVFSEDGTKVERDKLGSIVFSDPSKRKILNGIVHPVVFRRIAGQIFRNFLEGQPFVVMDIPLLFETRTMLWFVSDVIVVNCSQEVQLSRLLKRNPDLTREAAISRIEAQLPLATKVARATIVIDNERDNGFESLDEQVETCLIKLRKKAQNRFRWSVTELSEAELQELRKTDAWLPSEATRRCLLEGDKSAFNPTMPRILAPPAPIDITDPLRRELTLRYRSESKADSIRPVITADMVSQDTDGLVDLIRGRWFHAALDMTGRLLAACGHASETGAELTPFTAQLWLIRFVLLKQTQQYELLENELSTFDRLDNPDVYFEYDPIAYKGRKGSMIPFSLRLLHAELPHYLKRSSEALDRLYFLSAVVSRMITNLTSEYTEDGRDNCPSEDYKISSLMLWRRREAKILSICLSIYLSLKDYPSAIDTVYQMIEKLKPLGEHRFLYGTLGRIYMGFGDVETAEKMFTEALVDLPPDLKSTKVQRLMFNAMVQIGYGRFDDAKRSFREVLQLDPTNVTAANNQAVCLHFTSQIDESIRILESLTTPFNQQPFEASGRQTVPRFDTTSPPALHDTVISNLAVLHEAESDRSQTKKLRVLERIAGLAGENVSFSSFRLPNSTVP
;
A
#
# COMPACT_ATOMS: atom_id res chain seq x y z
N MET A 1 11.48 33.10 21.27
CA MET A 1 12.17 31.80 21.44
C MET A 1 11.24 30.72 20.94
N SER A 2 11.49 30.23 19.74
CA SER A 2 10.72 29.20 19.04
C SER A 2 11.12 27.81 19.53
N LEU A 3 10.27 27.17 20.31
CA LEU A 3 10.28 25.72 20.48
C LEU A 3 9.22 25.15 19.55
N GLY A 4 9.53 25.18 18.25
CA GLY A 4 8.86 24.35 17.27
C GLY A 4 9.47 22.95 17.36
N VAL A 5 8.84 22.07 18.14
CA VAL A 5 9.16 20.64 18.08
C VAL A 5 8.63 20.15 16.73
N CYS A 6 9.51 20.06 15.74
CA CYS A 6 9.24 19.34 14.50
C CYS A 6 9.09 17.86 14.85
N ILE A 7 7.86 17.38 14.97
CA ILE A 7 7.60 15.93 15.09
C ILE A 7 7.78 15.34 13.70
N GLY A 8 8.92 14.71 13.48
CA GLY A 8 9.27 14.06 12.22
C GLY A 8 9.24 12.54 12.33
N THR A 9 8.99 11.84 11.22
CA THR A 9 8.96 10.38 11.18
C THR A 9 10.37 9.80 11.21
N MET A 10 10.81 9.39 12.41
CA MET A 10 12.06 8.65 12.60
C MET A 10 11.96 7.25 11.99
N PHE A 11 12.96 6.82 11.21
CA PHE A 11 12.96 5.45 10.62
C PHE A 11 14.10 4.57 11.16
N LEU A 12 13.93 3.25 11.04
CA LEU A 12 14.91 2.28 11.53
C LEU A 12 15.83 1.78 10.40
N VAL A 13 17.12 1.69 10.68
CA VAL A 13 18.17 1.20 9.77
C VAL A 13 18.79 -0.04 10.40
N GLY A 14 18.82 -1.17 9.72
CA GLY A 14 19.40 -2.41 10.24
C GLY A 14 20.89 -2.47 9.92
N LEU A 15 21.74 -2.67 10.92
CA LEU A 15 23.15 -2.97 10.73
C LEU A 15 23.37 -4.47 10.91
N THR A 16 23.89 -5.12 9.87
CA THR A 16 24.13 -6.57 9.89
C THR A 16 25.45 -6.93 9.20
N GLY A 17 25.88 -8.17 9.35
CA GLY A 17 27.15 -8.66 8.82
C GLY A 17 27.35 -10.14 9.14
N GLY A 18 28.35 -10.74 8.49
CA GLY A 18 28.82 -12.07 8.85
C GLY A 18 29.64 -12.07 10.14
N ILE A 19 29.96 -13.25 10.66
CA ILE A 19 30.92 -13.37 11.75
C ILE A 19 32.27 -12.75 11.35
N ALA A 20 32.90 -12.04 12.28
CA ALA A 20 34.21 -11.41 12.11
C ALA A 20 34.35 -10.38 10.96
N THR A 21 33.24 -9.83 10.41
CA THR A 21 33.30 -8.78 9.37
C THR A 21 33.61 -7.38 9.89
N GLY A 22 33.64 -7.18 11.22
CA GLY A 22 33.91 -5.87 11.84
C GLY A 22 32.69 -4.97 12.02
N LYS A 23 31.49 -5.54 12.05
CA LYS A 23 30.23 -4.88 12.42
C LYS A 23 30.33 -4.03 13.69
N SER A 24 31.00 -4.53 14.73
CA SER A 24 31.19 -3.77 15.98
C SER A 24 32.03 -2.51 15.78
N THR A 25 33.06 -2.56 14.91
CA THR A 25 33.85 -1.38 14.55
C THR A 25 32.99 -0.33 13.87
N VAL A 26 32.12 -0.73 12.92
CA VAL A 26 31.17 0.19 12.28
C VAL A 26 30.13 0.74 13.28
N SER A 27 29.61 -0.11 14.17
CA SER A 27 28.69 0.28 15.26
C SER A 27 29.31 1.36 16.16
N ASP A 28 30.59 1.23 16.51
CA ASP A 28 31.29 2.18 17.36
C ASP A 28 31.64 3.48 16.62
N LEU A 29 31.96 3.43 15.33
CA LEU A 29 32.12 4.61 14.48
C LEU A 29 30.80 5.38 14.31
N LEU A 30 29.68 4.70 14.19
CA LEU A 30 28.36 5.35 14.14
C LEU A 30 28.06 6.08 15.46
N LYS A 31 28.35 5.44 16.60
CA LYS A 31 28.16 6.05 17.94
C LYS A 31 29.07 7.27 18.13
N SER A 32 30.34 7.22 17.69
CA SER A 32 31.25 8.38 17.82
C SER A 32 30.80 9.59 17.00
N LYS A 33 30.03 9.36 15.93
CA LYS A 33 29.38 10.39 15.10
C LYS A 33 27.98 10.78 15.60
N ASN A 34 27.65 10.50 16.86
CA ASN A 34 26.38 10.82 17.54
C ASN A 34 25.14 10.19 16.90
N ILE A 35 25.28 9.03 16.25
CA ILE A 35 24.13 8.28 15.71
C ILE A 35 23.64 7.28 16.77
N PRO A 36 22.33 7.26 17.09
CA PRO A 36 21.81 6.31 18.05
C PRO A 36 21.85 4.89 17.48
N VAL A 37 22.59 4.01 18.17
CA VAL A 37 22.71 2.59 17.84
C VAL A 37 22.12 1.74 18.96
N ILE A 38 21.11 0.94 18.62
CA ILE A 38 20.44 -0.01 19.52
C ILE A 38 21.01 -1.40 19.24
N ASP A 39 21.82 -1.92 20.16
CA ASP A 39 22.40 -3.27 20.08
C ASP A 39 21.49 -4.30 20.77
N ALA A 40 20.83 -5.13 19.96
CA ALA A 40 19.89 -6.14 20.45
C ALA A 40 20.57 -7.22 21.31
N ASP A 41 21.82 -7.58 21.01
CA ASP A 41 22.57 -8.59 21.77
C ASP A 41 23.01 -8.06 23.13
N VAL A 42 23.38 -6.77 23.21
CA VAL A 42 23.69 -6.11 24.48
C VAL A 42 22.43 -6.00 25.34
N ILE A 43 21.29 -5.63 24.76
CA ILE A 43 20.01 -5.55 25.47
C ILE A 43 19.60 -6.93 26.00
N ALA A 44 19.68 -7.98 25.17
CA ALA A 44 19.38 -9.34 25.59
C ALA A 44 20.30 -9.81 26.75
N ARG A 45 21.61 -9.52 26.64
CA ARG A 45 22.59 -9.81 27.70
C ARG A 45 22.26 -9.08 29.02
N GLN A 46 21.98 -7.78 28.95
CA GLN A 46 21.65 -6.98 30.12
C GLN A 46 20.35 -7.42 30.78
N LEU A 47 19.35 -7.85 30.01
CA LEU A 47 18.08 -8.33 30.54
C LEU A 47 18.24 -9.65 31.31
N VAL A 48 19.04 -10.59 30.79
CA VAL A 48 19.32 -11.85 31.50
C VAL A 48 20.06 -11.61 32.82
N ASP A 49 20.95 -10.61 32.87
CA ASP A 49 21.76 -10.33 34.06
C ASP A 49 21.08 -9.43 35.10
N ASN A 50 20.18 -8.54 34.69
CA ASN A 50 19.68 -7.47 35.55
C ASN A 50 18.15 -7.42 35.70
N ASP A 51 17.40 -8.13 34.86
CA ASP A 51 15.94 -8.14 34.95
C ASP A 51 15.44 -9.30 35.83
N ARG A 52 14.98 -8.97 37.03
CA ARG A 52 14.49 -9.94 38.03
C ARG A 52 13.31 -10.78 37.52
N GLN A 53 12.50 -10.26 36.59
CA GLN A 53 11.37 -11.02 36.05
C GLN A 53 11.86 -12.07 35.05
N VAL A 54 12.80 -11.70 34.18
CA VAL A 54 13.46 -12.63 33.25
C VAL A 54 14.22 -13.71 34.03
N GLN A 55 14.95 -13.33 35.07
CA GLN A 55 15.66 -14.29 35.94
C GLN A 55 14.73 -15.27 36.63
N ARG A 56 13.60 -14.82 37.19
CA ARG A 56 12.61 -15.73 37.80
C ARG A 56 12.01 -16.70 36.80
N ALA A 57 11.74 -16.25 35.57
CA ALA A 57 11.22 -17.10 34.52
C ALA A 57 12.26 -18.14 34.06
N ILE A 58 13.54 -17.74 33.96
CA ILE A 58 14.67 -18.66 33.69
C ILE A 58 14.82 -19.68 34.83
N LEU A 59 14.78 -19.25 36.09
CA LEU A 59 14.86 -20.13 37.26
C LEU A 59 13.74 -21.17 37.25
N LYS A 60 12.51 -20.77 36.90
CA LYS A 60 11.36 -21.67 36.81
C LYS A 60 11.49 -22.69 35.67
N ALA A 61 12.09 -22.31 34.54
CA ALA A 61 12.19 -23.15 33.35
C ALA A 61 13.44 -24.05 33.31
N PHE A 62 14.54 -23.60 33.90
CA PHE A 62 15.86 -24.24 33.80
C PHE A 62 16.44 -24.70 35.15
N GLY A 63 15.79 -24.35 36.27
CA GLY A 63 16.20 -24.74 37.61
C GLY A 63 17.33 -23.88 38.19
N PRO A 64 17.73 -24.13 39.45
CA PRO A 64 18.76 -23.34 40.14
C PRO A 64 20.19 -23.61 39.64
N SER A 65 20.42 -24.70 38.90
CA SER A 65 21.75 -25.10 38.42
C SER A 65 22.34 -24.15 37.37
N VAL A 66 21.54 -23.25 36.80
CA VAL A 66 21.98 -22.21 35.85
C VAL A 66 22.24 -20.85 36.51
N PHE A 67 22.21 -20.78 37.84
CA PHE A 67 22.54 -19.60 38.62
C PHE A 67 23.86 -19.80 39.37
N SER A 68 24.52 -18.69 39.71
CA SER A 68 25.67 -18.66 40.61
C SER A 68 25.32 -19.27 41.96
N GLU A 69 26.31 -19.71 42.74
CA GLU A 69 26.10 -20.32 44.07
C GLU A 69 25.27 -19.42 45.02
N ASP A 70 25.43 -18.09 44.90
CA ASP A 70 24.65 -17.10 45.67
C ASP A 70 23.23 -16.84 45.13
N GLY A 71 22.84 -17.49 44.03
CA GLY A 71 21.51 -17.40 43.40
C GLY A 71 21.18 -16.06 42.72
N THR A 72 22.12 -15.11 42.67
CA THR A 72 21.87 -13.73 42.24
C THR A 72 22.08 -13.48 40.74
N LYS A 73 22.90 -14.30 40.06
CA LYS A 73 23.26 -14.09 38.66
C LYS A 73 23.10 -15.37 37.84
N VAL A 74 22.65 -15.23 36.60
CA VAL A 74 22.58 -16.33 35.63
C VAL A 74 23.97 -16.67 35.12
N GLU A 75 24.39 -17.92 35.27
CA GLU A 75 25.61 -18.46 34.67
C GLU A 75 25.38 -18.79 33.19
N ARG A 76 25.74 -17.85 32.33
CA ARG A 76 25.46 -17.90 30.89
C ARG A 76 26.12 -19.08 30.17
N ASP A 77 27.29 -19.53 30.62
CA ASP A 77 28.00 -20.66 30.00
C ASP A 77 27.28 -21.98 30.29
N LYS A 78 26.76 -22.15 31.51
CA LYS A 78 25.91 -23.28 31.89
C LYS A 78 24.56 -23.23 31.19
N LEU A 79 23.90 -22.06 31.17
CA LEU A 79 22.63 -21.90 30.45
C LEU A 79 22.81 -22.13 28.94
N GLY A 80 23.90 -21.60 28.38
CA GLY A 80 24.30 -21.74 26.99
C GLY A 80 24.48 -23.20 26.59
N SER A 81 25.27 -23.97 27.33
CA SER A 81 25.50 -25.39 27.01
C SER A 81 24.22 -26.22 27.00
N ILE A 82 23.25 -25.89 27.86
CA ILE A 82 21.93 -26.53 27.92
C ILE A 82 21.05 -26.17 26.71
N VAL A 83 21.01 -24.90 26.28
CA VAL A 83 20.18 -24.48 25.13
C VAL A 83 20.84 -24.74 23.78
N PHE A 84 22.17 -24.93 23.76
CA PHE A 84 22.89 -25.35 22.56
C PHE A 84 22.67 -26.84 22.26
N SER A 85 22.60 -27.69 23.29
CA SER A 85 22.38 -29.14 23.13
C SER A 85 20.91 -29.53 22.86
N ASP A 86 19.94 -28.70 23.25
CA ASP A 86 18.50 -29.03 23.13
C ASP A 86 17.69 -27.90 22.44
N PRO A 87 17.20 -28.13 21.21
CA PRO A 87 16.37 -27.18 20.47
C PRO A 87 15.04 -26.80 21.16
N SER A 88 14.45 -27.71 21.94
CA SER A 88 13.19 -27.46 22.65
C SER A 88 13.38 -26.45 23.79
N LYS A 89 14.48 -26.60 24.53
CA LYS A 89 14.92 -25.68 25.58
C LYS A 89 15.31 -24.31 25.03
N ARG A 90 15.94 -24.26 23.86
CA ARG A 90 16.21 -23.01 23.14
C ARG A 90 14.93 -22.22 22.86
N LYS A 91 13.87 -22.90 22.42
CA LYS A 91 12.56 -22.28 22.14
C LYS A 91 11.93 -21.69 23.41
N ILE A 92 12.06 -22.37 24.54
CA ILE A 92 11.56 -21.90 25.85
C ILE A 92 12.31 -20.65 26.30
N LEU A 93 13.65 -20.66 26.23
CA LEU A 93 14.45 -19.48 26.61
C LEU A 93 14.13 -18.28 25.72
N ASN A 94 14.05 -18.50 24.41
CA ASN A 94 13.69 -17.47 23.43
C ASN A 94 12.29 -16.89 23.72
N GLY A 95 11.31 -17.73 24.09
CA GLY A 95 9.96 -17.29 24.46
C GLY A 95 9.90 -16.41 25.71
N ILE A 96 10.84 -16.59 26.64
CA ILE A 96 10.97 -15.76 27.85
C ILE A 96 11.66 -14.41 27.51
N VAL A 97 12.73 -14.46 26.72
CA VAL A 97 13.63 -13.30 26.52
C VAL A 97 13.12 -12.36 25.43
N HIS A 98 12.62 -12.88 24.30
CA HIS A 98 12.25 -12.04 23.14
C HIS A 98 11.19 -10.97 23.43
N PRO A 99 10.06 -11.26 24.11
CA PRO A 99 9.03 -10.24 24.37
C PRO A 99 9.57 -9.04 25.16
N VAL A 100 10.47 -9.29 26.12
CA VAL A 100 11.07 -8.26 26.97
C VAL A 100 12.13 -7.46 26.20
N VAL A 101 12.95 -8.15 25.38
CA VAL A 101 13.90 -7.50 24.46
C VAL A 101 13.18 -6.55 23.52
N PHE A 102 12.08 -6.97 22.88
CA PHE A 102 11.31 -6.12 21.98
C PHE A 102 10.73 -4.90 22.69
N ARG A 103 10.17 -5.05 23.89
CA ARG A 103 9.66 -3.91 24.68
C ARG A 103 10.76 -2.90 25.00
N ARG A 104 11.98 -3.36 25.33
CA ARG A 104 13.11 -2.47 25.64
C ARG A 104 13.66 -1.77 24.41
N ILE A 105 13.74 -2.48 23.29
CA ILE A 105 14.05 -1.91 21.97
C ILE A 105 13.03 -0.81 21.61
N ALA A 106 11.74 -1.11 21.72
CA ALA A 106 10.67 -0.15 21.42
C ALA A 106 10.76 1.10 22.31
N GLY A 107 11.06 0.95 23.60
CA GLY A 107 11.28 2.07 24.51
C GLY A 107 12.50 2.94 24.14
N GLN A 108 13.61 2.34 23.69
CA GLN A 108 14.77 3.09 23.21
C GLN A 108 14.50 3.81 21.90
N ILE A 109 13.77 3.18 20.98
CA ILE A 109 13.29 3.81 19.73
C ILE A 109 12.43 5.03 20.10
N PHE A 110 11.44 4.86 20.97
CA PHE A 110 10.55 5.95 21.40
C PHE A 110 11.30 7.12 22.06
N ARG A 111 12.34 6.85 22.87
CA ARG A 111 13.19 7.91 23.43
C ARG A 111 13.93 8.69 22.34
N ASN A 112 14.57 8.00 21.40
CA ASN A 112 15.30 8.67 20.31
C ASN A 112 14.35 9.48 19.41
N PHE A 113 13.11 9.01 19.24
CA PHE A 113 12.06 9.74 18.56
C PHE A 113 11.72 11.06 19.29
N LEU A 114 11.54 11.03 20.62
CA LEU A 114 11.30 12.23 21.43
C LEU A 114 12.49 13.22 21.41
N GLU A 115 13.71 12.71 21.24
CA GLU A 115 14.93 13.51 21.09
C GLU A 115 15.12 14.08 19.66
N GLY A 116 14.17 13.83 18.75
CA GLY A 116 14.18 14.38 17.40
C GLY A 116 15.18 13.71 16.46
N GLN A 117 15.61 12.48 16.76
CA GLN A 117 16.56 11.77 15.90
C GLN A 117 15.89 11.39 14.56
N PRO A 118 16.54 11.65 13.42
CA PRO A 118 15.94 11.37 12.10
C PRO A 118 15.87 9.88 11.77
N PHE A 119 16.77 9.07 12.34
CA PHE A 119 16.79 7.63 12.21
C PHE A 119 17.56 6.98 13.36
N VAL A 120 17.33 5.68 13.57
CA VAL A 120 18.03 4.86 14.57
C VAL A 120 18.60 3.60 13.91
N VAL A 121 19.84 3.26 14.26
CA VAL A 121 20.51 2.06 13.73
C VAL A 121 20.30 0.89 14.69
N MET A 122 19.71 -0.19 14.19
CA MET A 122 19.43 -1.45 14.86
C MET A 122 20.55 -2.44 14.56
N ASP A 123 21.44 -2.68 15.52
CA ASP A 123 22.54 -3.65 15.36
C ASP A 123 22.04 -5.09 15.60
N ILE A 124 21.87 -5.86 14.51
CA ILE A 124 21.25 -7.20 14.50
C ILE A 124 22.07 -8.17 13.60
N PRO A 125 22.91 -9.06 14.19
CA PRO A 125 23.78 -9.97 13.42
C PRO A 125 23.05 -10.96 12.50
N LEU A 126 21.87 -11.46 12.92
CA LEU A 126 21.07 -12.46 12.21
C LEU A 126 19.81 -11.88 11.58
N LEU A 127 19.89 -10.63 11.10
CA LEU A 127 18.73 -9.86 10.63
C LEU A 127 17.98 -10.56 9.50
N PHE A 128 18.69 -11.10 8.50
CA PHE A 128 18.10 -11.77 7.34
C PHE A 128 17.66 -13.21 7.63
N GLU A 129 18.36 -13.89 8.54
CA GLU A 129 18.10 -15.27 8.94
C GLU A 129 16.82 -15.39 9.77
N THR A 130 16.63 -14.46 10.71
CA THR A 130 15.47 -14.46 11.61
C THR A 130 14.22 -13.84 10.98
N ARG A 131 14.39 -12.90 10.03
CA ARG A 131 13.34 -12.11 9.36
C ARG A 131 12.39 -11.33 10.27
N THR A 132 12.50 -11.46 11.60
CA THR A 132 11.56 -10.91 12.58
C THR A 132 11.61 -9.39 12.60
N MET A 133 12.82 -8.81 12.58
CA MET A 133 13.03 -7.37 12.61
C MET A 133 13.14 -6.73 11.22
N LEU A 134 13.21 -7.54 10.17
CA LEU A 134 13.38 -7.07 8.79
C LEU A 134 12.19 -6.21 8.33
N TRP A 135 10.97 -6.53 8.79
CA TRP A 135 9.74 -5.80 8.50
C TRP A 135 9.71 -4.36 9.06
N PHE A 136 10.47 -4.10 10.11
CA PHE A 136 10.49 -2.81 10.81
C PHE A 136 11.61 -1.89 10.31
N VAL A 137 12.52 -2.42 9.51
CA VAL A 137 13.72 -1.72 9.04
C VAL A 137 13.50 -1.21 7.62
N SER A 138 13.78 0.08 7.41
CA SER A 138 13.67 0.77 6.12
C SER A 138 14.87 0.52 5.21
N ASP A 139 16.07 0.40 5.79
CA ASP A 139 17.34 0.28 5.07
C ASP A 139 18.24 -0.70 5.81
N VAL A 140 19.01 -1.51 5.08
CA VAL A 140 19.96 -2.43 5.69
C VAL A 140 21.39 -2.09 5.28
N ILE A 141 22.24 -1.83 6.26
CA ILE A 141 23.69 -1.71 6.12
C ILE A 141 24.30 -3.10 6.34
N VAL A 142 25.04 -3.59 5.35
CA VAL A 142 25.81 -4.84 5.45
C VAL A 142 27.31 -4.53 5.50
N VAL A 143 27.99 -4.98 6.55
CA VAL A 143 29.45 -4.93 6.64
C VAL A 143 30.04 -6.18 5.98
N ASN A 144 30.76 -5.96 4.89
CA ASN A 144 31.31 -6.98 4.01
C ASN A 144 32.83 -7.15 4.17
N CYS A 145 33.32 -8.37 4.05
CA CYS A 145 34.74 -8.69 3.86
C CYS A 145 34.89 -10.12 3.32
N SER A 146 36.02 -10.43 2.72
CA SER A 146 36.36 -11.75 2.19
C SER A 146 36.38 -12.81 3.28
N GLN A 147 36.09 -14.04 2.88
CA GLN A 147 36.09 -15.21 3.76
C GLN A 147 37.47 -15.45 4.38
N GLU A 148 38.55 -15.13 3.67
CA GLU A 148 39.93 -15.21 4.18
C GLU A 148 40.17 -14.22 5.33
N VAL A 149 39.65 -13.00 5.21
CA VAL A 149 39.70 -11.98 6.25
C VAL A 149 38.80 -12.34 7.43
N GLN A 150 37.61 -12.90 7.19
CA GLN A 150 36.75 -13.43 8.27
C GLN A 150 37.46 -14.52 9.06
N LEU A 151 38.06 -15.49 8.36
CA LEU A 151 38.75 -16.62 8.96
C LEU A 151 39.96 -16.17 9.79
N SER A 152 40.81 -15.32 9.22
CA SER A 152 41.99 -14.79 9.92
C SER A 152 41.61 -13.96 11.15
N ARG A 153 40.58 -13.09 11.06
CA ARG A 153 40.07 -12.31 12.20
C ARG A 153 39.43 -13.21 13.26
N LEU A 154 38.71 -14.25 12.86
CA LEU A 154 38.03 -15.18 13.78
C LEU A 154 39.03 -16.02 14.58
N LEU A 155 40.09 -16.51 13.93
CA LEU A 155 41.19 -17.24 14.55
C LEU A 155 42.04 -16.33 15.45
N LYS A 156 42.32 -15.10 15.03
CA LYS A 156 43.06 -14.13 15.86
C LYS A 156 42.27 -13.74 17.12
N ARG A 157 40.93 -13.66 17.02
CA ARG A 157 40.05 -13.34 18.15
C ARG A 157 39.85 -14.53 19.10
N ASN A 158 39.90 -15.77 18.60
CA ASN A 158 39.69 -16.98 19.38
C ASN A 158 40.85 -17.96 19.13
N PRO A 159 41.96 -17.83 19.88
CA PRO A 159 43.16 -18.63 19.64
C PRO A 159 42.95 -20.14 19.87
N ASP A 160 41.94 -20.51 20.67
CA ASP A 160 41.61 -21.92 20.98
C ASP A 160 40.74 -22.61 19.91
N LEU A 161 40.40 -21.91 18.82
CA LEU A 161 39.51 -22.40 17.78
C LEU A 161 40.30 -23.05 16.63
N THR A 162 39.95 -24.29 16.27
CA THR A 162 40.52 -24.93 15.07
C THR A 162 40.01 -24.26 13.78
N ARG A 163 40.80 -24.36 12.70
CA ARG A 163 40.46 -23.78 11.40
C ARG A 163 39.14 -24.35 10.87
N GLU A 164 38.92 -25.65 11.03
CA GLU A 164 37.73 -26.36 10.60
C GLU A 164 36.48 -25.89 11.36
N ALA A 165 36.60 -25.70 12.68
CA ALA A 165 35.53 -25.16 13.50
C ALA A 165 35.21 -23.68 13.17
N ALA A 166 36.22 -22.91 12.79
CA ALA A 166 36.06 -21.52 12.35
C ALA A 166 35.26 -21.44 11.03
N ILE A 167 35.59 -22.29 10.05
CA ILE A 167 34.88 -22.38 8.77
C ILE A 167 33.42 -22.80 8.99
N SER A 168 33.19 -23.84 9.79
CA SER A 168 31.84 -24.33 10.10
C SER A 168 30.94 -23.23 10.71
N ARG A 169 31.51 -22.34 11.54
CA ARG A 169 30.77 -21.19 12.11
C ARG A 169 30.45 -20.10 11.09
N ILE A 170 31.30 -19.90 10.08
CA ILE A 170 31.05 -18.96 8.98
C ILE A 170 29.92 -19.51 8.10
N GLU A 171 29.97 -20.80 7.76
CA GLU A 171 28.99 -21.46 6.89
C GLU A 171 27.62 -21.67 7.54
N ALA A 172 27.53 -21.66 8.88
CA ALA A 172 26.27 -21.75 9.60
C ALA A 172 25.38 -20.48 9.45
N GLN A 173 25.92 -19.38 8.94
CA GLN A 173 25.18 -18.14 8.68
C GLN A 173 24.79 -18.05 7.21
N LEU A 174 23.81 -17.18 6.88
CA LEU A 174 23.47 -16.94 5.48
C LEU A 174 24.72 -16.40 4.73
N PRO A 175 25.03 -16.88 3.51
CA PRO A 175 26.20 -16.43 2.76
C PRO A 175 26.25 -14.90 2.66
N LEU A 176 27.43 -14.33 2.89
CA LEU A 176 27.61 -12.88 2.94
C LEU A 176 27.24 -12.22 1.60
N ALA A 177 27.54 -12.87 0.47
CA ALA A 177 27.10 -12.44 -0.86
C ALA A 177 25.56 -12.29 -0.96
N THR A 178 24.80 -13.19 -0.33
CA THR A 178 23.34 -13.10 -0.28
C THR A 178 22.85 -11.96 0.61
N LYS A 179 23.59 -11.63 1.69
CA LYS A 179 23.30 -10.45 2.52
C LYS A 179 23.58 -9.16 1.74
N VAL A 180 24.71 -9.08 1.05
CA VAL A 180 25.12 -7.94 0.21
C VAL A 180 24.11 -7.69 -0.90
N ALA A 181 23.65 -8.73 -1.61
CA ALA A 181 22.62 -8.60 -2.66
C ALA A 181 21.27 -8.07 -2.16
N ARG A 182 21.02 -8.13 -0.84
CA ARG A 182 19.79 -7.64 -0.19
C ARG A 182 20.02 -6.37 0.63
N ALA A 183 21.23 -5.83 0.64
CA ALA A 183 21.59 -4.64 1.39
C ALA A 183 21.13 -3.37 0.66
N THR A 184 20.80 -2.34 1.42
CA THR A 184 20.61 -0.99 0.89
C THR A 184 21.94 -0.25 0.78
N ILE A 185 22.84 -0.50 1.74
CA ILE A 185 24.18 0.07 1.79
C ILE A 185 25.16 -1.03 2.16
N VAL A 186 26.30 -1.09 1.46
CA VAL A 186 27.38 -2.04 1.74
C VAL A 186 28.58 -1.23 2.21
N ILE A 187 29.20 -1.67 3.30
CA ILE A 187 30.46 -1.12 3.82
C ILE A 187 31.51 -2.22 3.72
N ASP A 188 32.54 -1.98 2.91
CA ASP A 188 33.62 -2.92 2.68
C ASP A 188 34.73 -2.73 3.71
N ASN A 189 34.91 -3.73 4.57
CA ASN A 189 35.91 -3.76 5.63
C ASN A 189 37.01 -4.80 5.33
N GLU A 190 37.51 -4.75 4.09
CA GLU A 190 38.75 -5.39 3.65
C GLU A 190 39.97 -4.66 4.24
N ARG A 191 41.15 -5.31 4.29
CA ARG A 191 42.38 -4.63 4.72
C ARG A 191 42.81 -3.61 3.66
N ASP A 192 43.09 -2.37 4.10
CA ASP A 192 43.76 -1.25 3.40
C ASP A 192 44.12 -1.48 1.92
N ASN A 193 43.11 -1.51 1.06
CA ASN A 193 43.30 -1.41 -0.38
C ASN A 193 42.78 -0.06 -0.87
N GLY A 194 43.59 0.97 -0.63
CA GLY A 194 43.97 1.96 -1.64
C GLY A 194 42.98 2.99 -2.16
N PHE A 195 41.68 2.97 -1.84
CA PHE A 195 40.76 3.95 -2.44
C PHE A 195 39.81 4.71 -1.49
N GLU A 196 39.38 4.18 -0.33
CA GLU A 196 38.65 4.95 0.71
C GLU A 196 38.85 4.33 2.10
N SER A 197 38.98 5.16 3.14
CA SER A 197 39.07 4.69 4.53
C SER A 197 37.70 4.20 5.07
N LEU A 198 37.69 3.30 6.06
CA LEU A 198 36.44 2.83 6.68
C LEU A 198 35.60 3.99 7.25
N ASP A 199 36.25 5.06 7.74
CA ASP A 199 35.54 6.24 8.25
C ASP A 199 34.86 7.03 7.13
N GLU A 200 35.49 7.15 5.95
CA GLU A 200 34.91 7.79 4.76
C GLU A 200 33.70 7.02 4.22
N GLN A 201 33.74 5.69 4.22
CA GLN A 201 32.60 4.86 3.84
C GLN A 201 31.43 5.02 4.83
N VAL A 202 31.72 5.08 6.13
CA VAL A 202 30.71 5.37 7.17
C VAL A 202 30.15 6.78 6.98
N GLU A 203 30.96 7.78 6.68
CA GLU A 203 30.50 9.14 6.42
C GLU A 203 29.61 9.19 5.17
N THR A 204 30.00 8.51 4.09
CA THR A 204 29.19 8.39 2.86
C THR A 204 27.86 7.68 3.14
N CYS A 205 27.86 6.64 3.97
CA CYS A 205 26.66 5.98 4.44
C CYS A 205 25.75 6.96 5.22
N LEU A 206 26.31 7.75 6.13
CA LEU A 206 25.59 8.75 6.90
C LEU A 206 25.04 9.87 6.02
N ILE A 207 25.78 10.33 5.02
CA ILE A 207 25.30 11.30 4.04
C ILE A 207 24.08 10.75 3.29
N LYS A 208 24.12 9.49 2.84
CA LYS A 208 22.98 8.83 2.18
C LYS A 208 21.77 8.72 3.13
N LEU A 209 21.98 8.31 4.37
CA LEU A 209 20.90 8.17 5.36
C LEU A 209 20.33 9.52 5.81
N ARG A 210 21.17 10.54 6.01
CA ARG A 210 20.75 11.91 6.30
C ARG A 210 20.03 12.54 5.11
N LYS A 211 20.51 12.34 3.88
CA LYS A 211 19.80 12.76 2.66
C LYS A 211 18.47 12.02 2.52
N LYS A 212 18.40 10.74 2.87
CA LYS A 212 17.14 9.98 2.89
C LYS A 212 16.19 10.49 3.98
N ALA A 213 16.70 10.80 5.16
CA ALA A 213 15.93 11.46 6.21
C ALA A 213 15.42 12.81 5.73
N GLN A 214 16.28 13.66 5.19
CA GLN A 214 15.92 14.94 4.58
C GLN A 214 14.93 14.78 3.41
N ASN A 215 15.01 13.69 2.63
CA ASN A 215 14.11 13.38 1.52
C ASN A 215 12.75 12.84 1.99
N ARG A 216 12.70 12.03 3.06
CA ARG A 216 11.44 11.68 3.78
C ARG A 216 10.81 12.92 4.43
N PHE A 217 11.64 13.90 4.77
CA PHE A 217 11.27 15.20 5.33
C PHE A 217 11.12 16.30 4.27
N ARG A 218 11.21 16.01 2.97
CA ARG A 218 11.17 17.03 1.90
C ARG A 218 9.75 17.37 1.48
N TRP A 219 8.99 17.80 2.47
CA TRP A 219 7.86 18.70 2.29
C TRP A 219 8.24 20.15 2.63
N SER A 220 9.53 20.39 2.96
CA SER A 220 10.13 21.71 3.19
C SER A 220 11.00 22.12 1.99
N VAL A 221 10.74 23.32 1.49
CA VAL A 221 11.11 23.84 0.18
C VAL A 221 12.42 24.63 0.18
N THR A 222 13.49 24.10 0.76
CA THR A 222 14.77 24.81 0.75
C THR A 222 15.78 24.09 -0.14
N GLU A 223 15.87 24.63 -1.36
CA GLU A 223 16.82 24.36 -2.46
C GLU A 223 16.73 22.95 -3.07
N LEU A 224 15.86 22.84 -4.08
CA LEU A 224 15.85 21.73 -5.03
C LEU A 224 16.99 21.92 -6.03
N SER A 225 17.74 20.84 -6.31
CA SER A 225 18.70 20.86 -7.40
C SER A 225 17.98 20.95 -8.75
N GLU A 226 18.66 21.43 -9.80
CA GLU A 226 18.08 21.55 -11.13
C GLU A 226 17.54 20.21 -11.66
N ALA A 227 18.24 19.11 -11.38
CA ALA A 227 17.80 17.77 -11.72
C ALA A 227 16.50 17.35 -11.00
N GLU A 228 16.33 17.75 -9.73
CA GLU A 228 15.12 17.46 -8.96
C GLU A 228 13.95 18.33 -9.39
N LEU A 229 14.20 19.61 -9.73
CA LEU A 229 13.21 20.50 -10.32
C LEU A 229 12.72 19.97 -11.67
N GLN A 230 13.64 19.46 -12.49
CA GLN A 230 13.32 18.83 -13.75
C GLN A 230 12.49 17.55 -13.54
N GLU A 231 12.86 16.69 -12.60
CA GLU A 231 12.10 15.45 -12.34
C GLU A 231 10.66 15.75 -11.85
N LEU A 232 10.52 16.70 -10.92
CA LEU A 232 9.22 17.12 -10.38
C LEU A 232 8.34 17.80 -11.43
N ARG A 233 8.94 18.51 -12.40
CA ARG A 233 8.17 19.18 -13.48
C ARG A 233 7.27 18.20 -14.23
N LYS A 234 7.71 16.96 -14.46
CA LYS A 234 6.90 15.94 -15.13
C LYS A 234 5.57 15.69 -14.40
N THR A 235 5.60 15.66 -13.07
CA THR A 235 4.41 15.38 -12.26
C THR A 235 3.57 16.62 -11.99
N ASP A 236 4.23 17.76 -11.80
CA ASP A 236 3.65 19.04 -11.36
C ASP A 236 3.14 19.88 -12.52
N ALA A 237 3.61 19.66 -13.74
CA ALA A 237 3.19 20.43 -14.90
C ALA A 237 1.66 20.41 -15.05
N TRP A 238 1.10 21.59 -15.30
CA TRP A 238 -0.31 21.78 -15.62
C TRP A 238 -0.46 23.08 -16.41
N LEU A 239 -1.39 23.11 -17.37
CA LEU A 239 -1.68 24.35 -18.11
C LEU A 239 -2.71 25.17 -17.35
N PRO A 240 -2.35 26.34 -16.78
CA PRO A 240 -3.33 27.25 -16.19
C PRO A 240 -4.27 27.82 -17.24
N SER A 241 -5.47 28.24 -16.81
CA SER A 241 -6.31 29.10 -17.66
C SER A 241 -5.59 30.39 -18.04
N GLU A 242 -6.06 31.05 -19.10
CA GLU A 242 -5.47 32.30 -19.56
C GLU A 242 -5.53 33.41 -18.49
N ALA A 243 -6.58 33.45 -17.68
CA ALA A 243 -6.71 34.39 -16.57
C ALA A 243 -5.64 34.14 -15.50
N THR A 244 -5.48 32.88 -15.08
CA THR A 244 -4.46 32.48 -14.11
C THR A 244 -3.05 32.68 -14.65
N ARG A 245 -2.82 32.35 -15.92
CA ARG A 245 -1.54 32.55 -16.60
C ARG A 245 -1.09 34.01 -16.57
N ARG A 246 -1.99 34.97 -16.85
CA ARG A 246 -1.67 36.41 -16.78
C ARG A 246 -1.30 36.83 -15.36
N CYS A 247 -2.07 36.39 -14.37
CA CYS A 247 -1.75 36.66 -12.96
C CYS A 247 -0.35 36.15 -12.57
N LEU A 248 0.03 34.95 -13.03
CA LEU A 248 1.34 34.36 -12.73
C LEU A 248 2.51 35.03 -13.48
N LEU A 249 2.27 35.63 -14.66
CA LEU A 249 3.31 36.24 -15.49
C LEU A 249 3.50 37.74 -15.22
N GLU A 250 2.40 38.48 -15.10
CA GLU A 250 2.41 39.95 -15.05
C GLU A 250 2.59 40.48 -13.62
N GLY A 251 2.54 39.59 -12.62
CA GLY A 251 2.54 39.97 -11.20
C GLY A 251 1.34 40.84 -10.83
N ASP A 252 0.38 40.99 -11.74
CA ASP A 252 -0.82 41.79 -11.56
C ASP A 252 -1.80 41.03 -10.66
N LYS A 253 -1.58 41.20 -9.36
CA LYS A 253 -2.47 40.71 -8.33
C LYS A 253 -3.76 41.54 -8.23
N SER A 254 -3.96 42.58 -9.06
CA SER A 254 -5.15 43.45 -8.93
C SER A 254 -6.48 42.75 -9.23
N ALA A 255 -6.46 41.67 -10.02
CA ALA A 255 -7.65 40.86 -10.32
C ALA A 255 -8.06 39.92 -9.17
N PHE A 256 -7.20 39.69 -8.17
CA PHE A 256 -7.42 38.76 -7.06
C PHE A 256 -6.72 39.28 -5.80
N ASN A 257 -7.48 39.62 -4.76
CA ASN A 257 -7.00 40.31 -3.55
C ASN A 257 -5.56 39.86 -3.13
N PRO A 258 -4.52 40.66 -3.42
CA PRO A 258 -3.11 40.25 -3.48
C PRO A 258 -2.49 39.72 -2.17
N THR A 259 -3.19 39.90 -1.07
CA THR A 259 -2.61 39.96 0.28
C THR A 259 -2.92 38.75 1.15
N MET A 260 -3.76 37.81 0.71
CA MET A 260 -3.95 36.56 1.42
C MET A 260 -4.17 35.37 0.48
N PRO A 261 -3.39 34.28 0.59
CA PRO A 261 -3.72 33.00 -0.02
C PRO A 261 -5.11 32.54 0.45
N ARG A 262 -5.83 31.81 -0.42
CA ARG A 262 -7.17 31.34 -0.06
C ARG A 262 -7.02 30.31 1.07
N ILE A 263 -7.48 30.73 2.23
CA ILE A 263 -7.61 29.89 3.40
C ILE A 263 -8.62 28.78 3.08
N LEU A 264 -8.16 27.53 3.09
CA LEU A 264 -9.07 26.39 2.97
C LEU A 264 -9.86 26.25 4.26
N ALA A 265 -11.18 26.09 4.12
CA ALA A 265 -12.07 25.85 5.24
C ALA A 265 -11.65 24.58 6.00
N PRO A 266 -11.94 24.50 7.31
CA PRO A 266 -11.63 23.31 8.07
C PRO A 266 -12.39 22.09 7.53
N PRO A 267 -11.81 20.88 7.66
CA PRO A 267 -12.51 19.64 7.33
C PRO A 267 -13.87 19.58 8.05
N ALA A 268 -14.92 19.23 7.31
CA ALA A 268 -16.25 19.14 7.86
C ALA A 268 -16.37 17.93 8.82
N PRO A 269 -17.30 17.98 9.81
CA PRO A 269 -17.58 16.84 10.67
C PRO A 269 -18.02 15.63 9.87
N ILE A 270 -17.49 14.45 10.22
CA ILE A 270 -17.77 13.17 9.55
C ILE A 270 -18.51 12.21 10.50
N ASP A 271 -19.34 11.33 9.94
CA ASP A 271 -19.82 10.16 10.66
C ASP A 271 -18.67 9.14 10.76
N ILE A 272 -18.15 8.92 11.97
CA ILE A 272 -17.09 7.94 12.25
C ILE A 272 -17.63 6.56 12.62
N THR A 273 -18.95 6.37 12.59
CA THR A 273 -19.55 5.09 12.96
C THR A 273 -19.28 4.03 11.91
N ASP A 274 -18.77 2.88 12.34
CA ASP A 274 -18.60 1.74 11.45
C ASP A 274 -19.98 1.24 10.95
N PRO A 275 -20.22 1.21 9.63
CA PRO A 275 -21.53 0.88 9.07
C PRO A 275 -22.03 -0.52 9.43
N LEU A 276 -21.14 -1.53 9.44
CA LEU A 276 -21.51 -2.90 9.76
C LEU A 276 -21.82 -3.06 11.25
N ARG A 277 -21.05 -2.39 12.13
CA ARG A 277 -21.32 -2.35 13.56
C ARG A 277 -22.67 -1.69 13.83
N ARG A 278 -22.94 -0.54 13.20
CA ARG A 278 -24.22 0.18 13.33
C ARG A 278 -25.40 -0.73 12.97
N GLU A 279 -25.31 -1.44 11.86
CA GLU A 279 -26.35 -2.38 11.42
C GLU A 279 -26.52 -3.58 12.37
N LEU A 280 -25.42 -4.13 12.91
CA LEU A 280 -25.48 -5.17 13.94
C LEU A 280 -26.17 -4.68 15.22
N THR A 281 -25.86 -3.45 15.66
CA THR A 281 -26.50 -2.83 16.83
C THR A 281 -28.00 -2.67 16.61
N LEU A 282 -28.42 -2.16 15.46
CA LEU A 282 -29.85 -1.99 15.12
C LEU A 282 -30.60 -3.33 15.10
N ARG A 283 -29.99 -4.38 14.54
CA ARG A 283 -30.60 -5.71 14.43
C ARG A 283 -30.68 -6.44 15.75
N TYR A 284 -29.64 -6.36 16.58
CA TYR A 284 -29.60 -7.06 17.86
C TYR A 284 -30.13 -6.24 19.03
N ARG A 285 -30.39 -4.94 18.82
CA ARG A 285 -30.75 -3.98 19.89
C ARG A 285 -29.77 -4.08 21.07
N SER A 286 -28.49 -4.33 20.79
CA SER A 286 -27.46 -4.59 21.78
C SER A 286 -26.09 -4.20 21.24
N GLU A 287 -25.49 -3.17 21.84
CA GLU A 287 -24.11 -2.76 21.53
C GLU A 287 -23.11 -3.84 21.92
N SER A 288 -23.27 -4.45 23.10
CA SER A 288 -22.40 -5.54 23.56
C SER A 288 -22.36 -6.71 22.58
N LYS A 289 -23.50 -7.08 21.99
CA LYS A 289 -23.52 -8.14 20.97
C LYS A 289 -22.85 -7.69 19.67
N ALA A 290 -23.09 -6.46 19.22
CA ALA A 290 -22.42 -5.92 18.04
C ALA A 290 -20.89 -5.86 18.22
N ASP A 291 -20.41 -5.39 19.37
CA ASP A 291 -18.98 -5.31 19.70
C ASP A 291 -18.32 -6.69 19.80
N SER A 292 -19.05 -7.69 20.30
CA SER A 292 -18.57 -9.08 20.34
C SER A 292 -18.37 -9.69 18.95
N ILE A 293 -19.11 -9.21 17.95
CA ILE A 293 -19.04 -9.68 16.56
C ILE A 293 -18.03 -8.84 15.77
N ARG A 294 -18.05 -7.51 15.92
CA ARG A 294 -17.22 -6.59 15.15
C ARG A 294 -16.41 -5.67 16.08
N PRO A 295 -15.16 -6.04 16.40
CA PRO A 295 -14.24 -5.13 17.07
C PRO A 295 -13.81 -4.03 16.11
N VAL A 296 -14.25 -2.79 16.36
CA VAL A 296 -13.95 -1.63 15.50
C VAL A 296 -12.64 -0.98 15.95
N ILE A 297 -11.77 -0.70 14.99
CA ILE A 297 -10.54 0.10 15.21
C ILE A 297 -10.87 1.57 14.99
N THR A 298 -10.48 2.42 15.95
CA THR A 298 -10.63 3.88 15.85
C THR A 298 -9.28 4.56 15.61
N ALA A 299 -9.31 5.83 15.20
CA ALA A 299 -8.10 6.62 14.98
C ALA A 299 -7.26 6.77 16.26
N ASP A 300 -7.85 6.69 17.45
CA ASP A 300 -7.13 6.77 18.74
C ASP A 300 -6.26 5.54 19.03
N MET A 301 -6.49 4.43 18.33
CA MET A 301 -5.79 3.17 18.54
C MET A 301 -4.48 3.06 17.73
N VAL A 302 -4.19 4.04 16.87
CA VAL A 302 -2.98 4.07 16.03
C VAL A 302 -2.12 5.32 16.34
N SER A 303 -0.90 5.38 15.78
CA SER A 303 -0.07 6.58 15.90
C SER A 303 -0.76 7.79 15.27
N GLN A 304 -0.62 8.97 15.89
CA GLN A 304 -1.26 10.21 15.44
C GLN A 304 -0.41 10.92 14.38
N ASP A 305 0.00 10.18 13.34
CA ASP A 305 0.88 10.62 12.26
C ASP A 305 0.50 9.93 10.93
N THR A 306 1.30 10.15 9.89
CA THR A 306 1.06 9.54 8.57
C THR A 306 1.18 8.02 8.58
N ASP A 307 1.96 7.45 9.50
CA ASP A 307 2.12 5.99 9.60
C ASP A 307 0.85 5.35 10.15
N GLY A 308 0.21 5.98 11.15
CA GLY A 308 -1.09 5.54 11.66
C GLY A 308 -2.19 5.65 10.61
N LEU A 309 -2.18 6.71 9.78
CA LEU A 309 -3.07 6.83 8.63
C LEU A 309 -2.85 5.67 7.62
N VAL A 310 -1.59 5.35 7.32
CA VAL A 310 -1.24 4.23 6.40
C VAL A 310 -1.68 2.89 6.98
N ASP A 311 -1.53 2.68 8.28
CA ASP A 311 -1.96 1.45 8.95
C ASP A 311 -3.48 1.26 8.89
N LEU A 312 -4.25 2.33 9.11
CA LEU A 312 -5.71 2.30 8.97
C LEU A 312 -6.14 2.00 7.52
N ILE A 313 -5.50 2.64 6.54
CA ILE A 313 -5.78 2.39 5.10
C ILE A 313 -5.43 0.95 4.71
N ARG A 314 -4.27 0.43 5.15
CA ARG A 314 -3.85 -0.96 4.91
C ARG A 314 -4.81 -1.96 5.55
N GLY A 315 -5.30 -1.65 6.75
CA GLY A 315 -6.33 -2.40 7.44
C GLY A 315 -7.73 -2.23 6.86
N ARG A 316 -7.93 -1.36 5.86
CA ARG A 316 -9.21 -0.99 5.25
C ARG A 316 -10.22 -0.41 6.25
N TRP A 317 -9.76 0.30 7.27
CA TRP A 317 -10.60 1.02 8.23
C TRP A 317 -10.82 2.45 7.73
N PHE A 318 -11.61 2.61 6.68
CA PHE A 318 -11.72 3.86 5.94
C PHE A 318 -12.36 4.98 6.74
N HIS A 319 -13.35 4.71 7.61
CA HIS A 319 -13.95 5.74 8.47
C HIS A 319 -12.96 6.24 9.53
N ALA A 320 -12.18 5.35 10.14
CA ALA A 320 -11.12 5.73 11.06
C ALA A 320 -9.96 6.47 10.36
N ALA A 321 -9.58 6.04 9.15
CA ALA A 321 -8.60 6.73 8.34
C ALA A 321 -9.07 8.15 7.97
N LEU A 322 -10.37 8.31 7.68
CA LEU A 322 -10.97 9.60 7.36
C LEU A 322 -10.91 10.55 8.57
N ASP A 323 -11.18 10.07 9.78
CA ASP A 323 -10.97 10.83 11.02
C ASP A 323 -9.50 11.25 11.17
N MET A 324 -8.56 10.32 10.96
CA MET A 324 -7.13 10.60 11.02
C MET A 324 -6.71 11.69 10.02
N THR A 325 -7.26 11.72 8.80
CA THR A 325 -6.98 12.82 7.85
C THR A 325 -7.42 14.18 8.39
N GLY A 326 -8.57 14.26 9.07
CA GLY A 326 -9.04 15.50 9.69
C GLY A 326 -8.10 15.98 10.80
N ARG A 327 -7.63 15.05 11.65
CA ARG A 327 -6.65 15.35 12.72
C ARG A 327 -5.32 15.85 12.16
N LEU A 328 -4.82 15.22 11.10
CA LEU A 328 -3.57 15.64 10.46
C LEU A 328 -3.70 17.01 9.78
N LEU A 329 -4.81 17.26 9.08
CA LEU A 329 -5.09 18.58 8.50
C LEU A 329 -5.22 19.66 9.58
N ALA A 330 -5.88 19.35 10.70
CA ALA A 330 -5.95 20.23 11.86
C ALA A 330 -4.58 20.55 12.45
N ALA A 331 -3.70 19.55 12.58
CA ALA A 331 -2.32 19.73 13.01
C ALA A 331 -1.49 20.59 12.05
N CYS A 332 -1.84 20.60 10.75
CA CYS A 332 -1.27 21.50 9.74
C CYS A 332 -1.90 22.92 9.75
N GLY A 333 -2.81 23.23 10.66
CA GLY A 333 -3.42 24.56 10.80
C GLY A 333 -4.76 24.73 10.06
N HIS A 334 -5.28 23.69 9.40
CA HIS A 334 -6.62 23.72 8.79
C HIS A 334 -7.76 23.49 9.80
N ALA A 335 -7.57 23.79 11.10
CA ALA A 335 -8.60 23.62 12.13
C ALA A 335 -9.46 24.88 12.37
N SER A 336 -9.00 26.04 11.89
CA SER A 336 -9.61 27.35 12.20
C SER A 336 -10.21 28.01 10.95
N GLU A 337 -11.15 28.93 11.14
CA GLU A 337 -11.70 29.76 10.06
C GLU A 337 -10.63 30.67 9.42
N THR A 338 -9.51 30.89 10.13
CA THR A 338 -8.30 31.57 9.63
C THR A 338 -7.33 30.62 8.90
N GLY A 339 -7.74 29.38 8.61
CA GLY A 339 -6.98 28.20 8.17
C GLY A 339 -5.70 28.34 7.34
N ALA A 340 -4.94 27.24 7.26
CA ALA A 340 -3.59 27.24 6.69
C ALA A 340 -3.53 27.35 5.16
N GLU A 341 -2.38 27.80 4.68
CA GLU A 341 -2.03 27.83 3.26
C GLU A 341 -1.93 26.41 2.68
N LEU A 342 -2.30 26.28 1.40
CA LEU A 342 -2.11 25.03 0.69
C LEU A 342 -0.63 24.79 0.42
N THR A 343 -0.15 23.60 0.78
CA THR A 343 1.20 23.12 0.49
C THR A 343 1.10 21.81 -0.30
N PRO A 344 2.18 21.33 -0.94
CA PRO A 344 2.17 20.02 -1.58
C PRO A 344 1.78 18.89 -0.63
N PHE A 345 2.16 18.99 0.65
CA PHE A 345 1.81 17.99 1.66
C PHE A 345 0.32 18.03 2.00
N THR A 346 -0.22 19.22 2.31
CA THR A 346 -1.64 19.35 2.64
C THR A 346 -2.52 19.03 1.44
N ALA A 347 -2.09 19.33 0.20
CA ALA A 347 -2.77 18.89 -1.02
C ALA A 347 -2.87 17.36 -1.14
N GLN A 348 -1.84 16.61 -0.71
CA GLN A 348 -1.89 15.15 -0.67
C GLN A 348 -2.80 14.62 0.44
N LEU A 349 -2.79 15.24 1.62
CA LEU A 349 -3.73 14.89 2.70
C LEU A 349 -5.18 15.11 2.26
N TRP A 350 -5.47 16.22 1.59
CA TRP A 350 -6.78 16.49 0.99
C TRP A 350 -7.15 15.46 -0.07
N LEU A 351 -6.23 15.09 -0.98
CA LEU A 351 -6.48 14.01 -1.94
C LEU A 351 -6.82 12.68 -1.24
N ILE A 352 -6.08 12.29 -0.20
CA ILE A 352 -6.36 11.06 0.56
C ILE A 352 -7.75 11.15 1.20
N ARG A 353 -8.06 12.28 1.87
CA ARG A 353 -9.37 12.53 2.47
C ARG A 353 -10.50 12.38 1.45
N PHE A 354 -10.36 13.00 0.28
CA PHE A 354 -11.37 12.94 -0.76
C PHE A 354 -11.55 11.55 -1.36
N VAL A 355 -10.45 10.80 -1.53
CA VAL A 355 -10.51 9.39 -1.95
C VAL A 355 -11.20 8.54 -0.89
N LEU A 356 -10.96 8.80 0.40
CA LEU A 356 -11.65 8.10 1.50
C LEU A 356 -13.13 8.43 1.53
N LEU A 357 -13.53 9.71 1.39
CA LEU A 357 -14.95 10.10 1.27
C LEU A 357 -15.65 9.42 0.09
N LYS A 358 -14.96 9.32 -1.06
CA LYS A 358 -15.46 8.53 -2.20
C LYS A 358 -15.61 7.05 -1.84
N GLN A 359 -14.62 6.46 -1.18
CA GLN A 359 -14.62 5.04 -0.80
C GLN A 359 -15.73 4.71 0.21
N THR A 360 -16.04 5.63 1.13
CA THR A 360 -17.14 5.53 2.09
C THR A 360 -18.47 6.05 1.52
N GLN A 361 -18.52 6.39 0.22
CA GLN A 361 -19.72 6.86 -0.50
C GLN A 361 -20.36 8.14 0.06
N GLN A 362 -19.58 8.99 0.74
CA GLN A 362 -20.02 10.28 1.28
C GLN A 362 -19.87 11.39 0.23
N TYR A 363 -20.57 11.26 -0.91
CA TYR A 363 -20.38 12.11 -2.08
C TYR A 363 -20.81 13.57 -1.89
N GLU A 364 -21.87 13.82 -1.13
CA GLU A 364 -22.34 15.19 -0.83
C GLU A 364 -21.33 15.94 0.03
N LEU A 365 -20.79 15.27 1.06
CA LEU A 365 -19.75 15.82 1.90
C LEU A 365 -18.46 16.09 1.10
N LEU A 366 -18.10 15.14 0.22
CA LEU A 366 -16.99 15.31 -0.72
C LEU A 366 -17.18 16.53 -1.62
N GLU A 367 -18.35 16.75 -2.21
CA GLU A 367 -18.61 17.94 -3.03
C GLU A 367 -18.50 19.23 -2.20
N ASN A 368 -19.08 19.23 -1.00
CA ASN A 368 -19.03 20.39 -0.11
C ASN A 368 -17.59 20.77 0.24
N GLU A 369 -16.75 19.82 0.66
CA GLU A 369 -15.35 20.10 0.99
C GLU A 369 -14.53 20.44 -0.27
N LEU A 370 -14.74 19.74 -1.38
CA LEU A 370 -13.98 20.00 -2.61
C LEU A 370 -14.33 21.36 -3.23
N SER A 371 -15.52 21.90 -2.97
CA SER A 371 -15.93 23.24 -3.44
C SER A 371 -15.02 24.37 -2.95
N THR A 372 -14.29 24.18 -1.84
CA THR A 372 -13.33 25.18 -1.34
C THR A 372 -12.15 25.37 -2.28
N PHE A 373 -11.85 24.38 -3.12
CA PHE A 373 -10.82 24.43 -4.15
C PHE A 373 -11.29 25.03 -5.47
N ASP A 374 -12.59 25.31 -5.61
CA ASP A 374 -13.24 25.84 -6.82
C ASP A 374 -12.83 25.03 -8.08
N ARG A 375 -12.24 25.67 -9.10
CA ARG A 375 -11.84 24.99 -10.36
C ARG A 375 -10.46 24.34 -10.33
N LEU A 376 -9.78 24.33 -9.18
CA LEU A 376 -8.40 23.86 -9.04
C LEU A 376 -7.42 24.62 -9.96
N ASP A 377 -7.75 25.84 -10.37
CA ASP A 377 -6.99 26.63 -11.35
C ASP A 377 -6.63 28.02 -10.82
N ASN A 378 -6.93 28.33 -9.56
CA ASN A 378 -6.60 29.62 -8.95
C ASN A 378 -5.08 29.82 -8.89
N PRO A 379 -4.56 31.07 -9.02
CA PRO A 379 -3.12 31.31 -9.02
C PRO A 379 -2.39 30.73 -7.80
N ASP A 380 -3.00 30.77 -6.61
CA ASP A 380 -2.45 30.29 -5.34
C ASP A 380 -2.20 28.78 -5.28
N VAL A 381 -2.73 27.99 -6.22
CA VAL A 381 -2.43 26.54 -6.30
C VAL A 381 -1.21 26.23 -7.18
N TYR A 382 -0.50 27.23 -7.68
CA TYR A 382 0.70 27.09 -8.51
C TYR A 382 1.95 27.48 -7.72
N PHE A 383 3.05 26.78 -7.98
CA PHE A 383 4.33 27.03 -7.33
C PHE A 383 4.85 28.44 -7.62
N GLU A 384 4.56 28.95 -8.82
CA GLU A 384 4.95 30.29 -9.27
C GLU A 384 4.29 31.42 -8.49
N TYR A 385 3.23 31.15 -7.72
CA TYR A 385 2.55 32.17 -6.90
C TYR A 385 3.38 32.64 -5.71
N ASP A 386 4.18 31.74 -5.13
CA ASP A 386 5.15 32.06 -4.08
C ASP A 386 6.58 31.63 -4.50
N PRO A 387 7.28 32.46 -5.29
CA PRO A 387 8.65 32.18 -5.73
C PRO A 387 9.67 32.13 -4.59
N ILE A 388 9.36 32.71 -3.43
CA ILE A 388 10.24 32.71 -2.26
C ILE A 388 10.20 31.34 -1.61
N ALA A 389 8.99 30.81 -1.39
CA ALA A 389 8.82 29.45 -0.90
C ALA A 389 9.30 28.43 -1.94
N TYR A 390 8.91 28.54 -3.21
CA TYR A 390 9.11 27.51 -4.25
C TYR A 390 10.09 27.91 -5.36
N LYS A 391 11.30 28.34 -4.98
CA LYS A 391 12.34 28.80 -5.91
C LYS A 391 12.59 27.81 -7.06
N GLY A 392 12.31 28.25 -8.30
CA GLY A 392 12.57 27.51 -9.54
C GLY A 392 11.59 26.38 -9.86
N ARG A 393 10.66 26.05 -8.97
CA ARG A 393 9.63 25.02 -9.20
C ARG A 393 8.49 25.62 -10.02
N LYS A 394 8.05 24.90 -11.05
CA LYS A 394 6.98 25.32 -11.97
C LYS A 394 5.84 24.31 -11.95
N GLY A 395 4.61 24.77 -12.16
CA GLY A 395 3.41 23.93 -12.25
C GLY A 395 2.50 24.03 -11.03
N SER A 396 1.62 23.05 -10.88
CA SER A 396 0.56 23.06 -9.87
C SER A 396 0.88 22.16 -8.68
N MET A 397 0.56 22.64 -7.48
CA MET A 397 0.53 21.85 -6.26
C MET A 397 -0.58 20.80 -6.27
N ILE A 398 -1.61 20.98 -7.11
CA ILE A 398 -2.75 20.07 -7.22
C ILE A 398 -2.34 18.82 -8.01
N PRO A 399 -2.35 17.63 -7.40
CA PRO A 399 -2.02 16.40 -8.11
C PRO A 399 -3.05 16.12 -9.22
N PHE A 400 -2.60 15.52 -10.33
CA PHE A 400 -3.48 15.09 -11.41
C PHE A 400 -4.66 14.22 -10.93
N SER A 401 -4.42 13.33 -9.96
CA SER A 401 -5.46 12.49 -9.37
C SER A 401 -6.57 13.29 -8.70
N LEU A 402 -6.26 14.45 -8.12
CA LEU A 402 -7.27 15.34 -7.52
C LEU A 402 -8.12 16.02 -8.59
N ARG A 403 -7.50 16.45 -9.70
CA ARG A 403 -8.22 16.98 -10.88
C ARG A 403 -9.18 15.94 -11.46
N LEU A 404 -8.69 14.71 -11.58
CA LEU A 404 -9.47 13.59 -12.07
C LEU A 404 -10.67 13.28 -11.17
N LEU A 405 -10.45 13.25 -9.85
CA LEU A 405 -11.53 13.06 -8.86
C LEU A 405 -12.57 14.18 -8.92
N HIS A 406 -12.14 15.44 -9.04
CA HIS A 406 -13.03 16.60 -9.18
C HIS A 406 -13.87 16.56 -10.47
N ALA A 407 -13.30 16.05 -11.56
CA ALA A 407 -14.04 15.87 -12.81
C ALA A 407 -15.04 14.71 -12.76
N GLU A 408 -14.69 13.63 -12.07
CA GLU A 408 -15.53 12.43 -11.96
C GLU A 408 -16.69 12.60 -10.95
N LEU A 409 -16.49 13.38 -9.87
CA LEU A 409 -17.43 13.51 -8.76
C LEU A 409 -18.91 13.74 -9.15
N PRO A 410 -19.25 14.64 -10.11
CA PRO A 410 -20.65 14.88 -10.46
C PRO A 410 -21.39 13.62 -10.91
N HIS A 411 -20.70 12.62 -11.48
CA HIS A 411 -21.32 11.36 -11.88
C HIS A 411 -21.95 10.61 -10.69
N TYR A 412 -21.26 10.55 -9.55
CA TYR A 412 -21.78 9.91 -8.33
C TYR A 412 -22.97 10.66 -7.73
N LEU A 413 -23.09 11.94 -8.06
CA LEU A 413 -24.21 12.82 -7.70
C LEU A 413 -25.28 12.88 -8.80
N LYS A 414 -25.29 11.88 -9.69
CA LYS A 414 -26.26 11.70 -10.79
C LYS A 414 -26.22 12.81 -11.86
N ARG A 415 -25.12 13.54 -11.97
CA ARG A 415 -24.85 14.58 -12.99
C ARG A 415 -23.78 14.10 -13.96
N SER A 416 -24.07 13.02 -14.69
CA SER A 416 -23.11 12.39 -15.61
C SER A 416 -22.68 13.29 -16.77
N SER A 417 -23.55 14.17 -17.28
CA SER A 417 -23.21 15.12 -18.34
C SER A 417 -22.14 16.11 -17.89
N GLU A 418 -22.32 16.70 -16.69
CA GLU A 418 -21.35 17.60 -16.08
C GLU A 418 -19.99 16.91 -15.87
N ALA A 419 -20.00 15.64 -15.43
CA ALA A 419 -18.77 14.88 -15.28
C ALA A 419 -18.06 14.65 -16.62
N LEU A 420 -18.79 14.28 -17.67
CA LEU A 420 -18.21 14.11 -19.02
C LEU A 420 -17.63 15.42 -19.55
N ASP A 421 -18.32 16.55 -19.40
CA ASP A 421 -17.82 17.87 -19.82
C ASP A 421 -16.49 18.21 -19.14
N ARG A 422 -16.40 17.98 -17.81
CA ARG A 422 -15.17 18.19 -17.03
C ARG A 422 -14.05 17.23 -17.47
N LEU A 423 -14.36 15.97 -17.76
CA LEU A 423 -13.39 14.97 -18.23
C LEU A 423 -12.86 15.31 -19.62
N TYR A 424 -13.72 15.74 -20.55
CA TYR A 424 -13.30 16.20 -21.88
C TYR A 424 -12.45 17.46 -21.81
N PHE A 425 -12.76 18.38 -20.90
CA PHE A 425 -11.89 19.53 -20.63
C PHE A 425 -10.50 19.09 -20.17
N LEU A 426 -10.41 18.16 -19.20
CA LEU A 426 -9.11 17.60 -18.77
C LEU A 426 -8.39 16.91 -19.93
N SER A 427 -9.11 16.14 -20.76
CA SER A 427 -8.56 15.46 -21.92
C SER A 427 -7.93 16.46 -22.90
N ALA A 428 -8.62 17.55 -23.22
CA ALA A 428 -8.12 18.60 -24.11
C ALA A 428 -6.84 19.27 -23.58
N VAL A 429 -6.78 19.53 -22.26
CA VAL A 429 -5.56 20.06 -21.61
C VAL A 429 -4.40 19.07 -21.77
N VAL A 430 -4.62 17.79 -21.44
CA VAL A 430 -3.60 16.75 -21.55
C VAL A 430 -3.15 16.55 -22.99
N SER A 431 -4.06 16.50 -23.96
CA SER A 431 -3.72 16.38 -25.37
C SER A 431 -2.83 17.54 -25.83
N ARG A 432 -3.11 18.77 -25.37
CA ARG A 432 -2.25 19.94 -25.66
C ARG A 432 -0.84 19.79 -25.08
N MET A 433 -0.71 19.27 -23.85
CA MET A 433 0.60 19.00 -23.24
C MET A 433 1.37 17.93 -24.01
N ILE A 434 0.68 16.87 -24.47
CA ILE A 434 1.27 15.84 -25.34
C ILE A 434 1.72 16.43 -26.68
N THR A 435 0.93 17.34 -27.28
CA THR A 435 1.31 18.05 -28.50
C THR A 435 2.57 18.88 -28.28
N ASN A 436 2.65 19.66 -27.19
CA ASN A 436 3.85 20.45 -26.87
C ASN A 436 5.11 19.56 -26.78
N LEU A 437 5.02 18.45 -26.03
CA LEU A 437 6.11 17.47 -25.87
C LEU A 437 6.51 16.81 -27.20
N THR A 438 5.54 16.53 -28.07
CA THR A 438 5.80 15.96 -29.39
C THR A 438 6.50 16.96 -30.33
N SER A 439 6.31 18.26 -30.07
CA SER A 439 6.94 19.37 -30.80
C SER A 439 8.26 19.86 -30.18
N GLU A 440 8.92 19.05 -29.33
CA GLU A 440 10.19 19.36 -28.66
C GLU A 440 10.14 20.46 -27.58
N TYR A 441 8.94 20.79 -27.07
CA TYR A 441 8.78 21.75 -25.98
C TYR A 441 8.44 21.05 -24.66
N THR A 442 8.68 21.74 -23.53
CA THR A 442 8.17 21.33 -22.22
C THR A 442 6.65 21.26 -22.21
N GLU A 443 6.08 20.62 -21.18
CA GLU A 443 4.64 20.39 -21.04
C GLU A 443 3.81 21.68 -21.16
N ASP A 444 4.31 22.79 -20.62
CA ASP A 444 3.72 24.12 -20.65
C ASP A 444 3.95 24.89 -21.97
N GLY A 445 4.80 24.35 -22.85
CA GLY A 445 5.13 24.89 -24.16
C GLY A 445 6.05 26.11 -24.12
N ARG A 446 6.73 26.39 -22.99
CA ARG A 446 7.57 27.59 -22.82
C ARG A 446 9.02 27.37 -23.20
N ASP A 447 9.60 26.27 -22.73
CA ASP A 447 11.02 25.96 -22.87
C ASP A 447 11.20 24.76 -23.84
N ASN A 448 12.39 24.58 -24.41
CA ASN A 448 12.70 23.35 -25.14
C ASN A 448 12.83 22.17 -24.17
N CYS A 449 12.51 20.96 -24.63
CA CYS A 449 12.75 19.73 -23.88
C CYS A 449 14.22 19.64 -23.45
N PRO A 450 14.52 19.44 -22.14
CA PRO A 450 15.91 19.43 -21.68
C PRO A 450 16.72 18.22 -22.17
N SER A 451 16.07 17.09 -22.42
CA SER A 451 16.70 15.88 -22.97
C SER A 451 15.66 14.97 -23.64
N GLU A 452 16.12 14.06 -24.50
CA GLU A 452 15.26 13.02 -25.10
C GLU A 452 14.67 12.08 -24.04
N ASP A 453 15.45 11.69 -23.03
CA ASP A 453 14.96 10.86 -21.92
C ASP A 453 13.84 11.54 -21.13
N TYR A 454 13.95 12.86 -20.92
CA TYR A 454 12.90 13.66 -20.31
C TYR A 454 11.62 13.62 -21.14
N LYS A 455 11.74 13.86 -22.44
CA LYS A 455 10.60 13.86 -23.37
C LYS A 455 9.91 12.51 -23.41
N ILE A 456 10.67 11.41 -23.56
CA ILE A 456 10.11 10.05 -23.59
C ILE A 456 9.38 9.76 -22.28
N SER A 457 10.03 10.00 -21.13
CA SER A 457 9.43 9.73 -19.82
C SER A 457 8.18 10.59 -19.55
N SER A 458 8.19 11.86 -19.94
CA SER A 458 7.04 12.75 -19.81
C SER A 458 5.88 12.35 -20.75
N LEU A 459 6.16 12.04 -22.02
CA LEU A 459 5.14 11.53 -22.96
C LEU A 459 4.50 10.24 -22.47
N MET A 460 5.28 9.31 -21.90
CA MET A 460 4.75 8.09 -21.29
C MET A 460 3.79 8.41 -20.14
N LEU A 461 4.16 9.32 -19.25
CA LEU A 461 3.34 9.74 -18.12
C LEU A 461 2.01 10.37 -18.60
N TRP A 462 2.07 11.34 -19.51
CA TRP A 462 0.88 12.06 -19.97
C TRP A 462 -0.06 11.22 -20.83
N ARG A 463 0.44 10.31 -21.66
CA ARG A 463 -0.40 9.35 -22.39
C ARG A 463 -1.13 8.38 -21.46
N ARG A 464 -0.48 7.92 -20.38
CA ARG A 464 -1.15 7.10 -19.34
C ARG A 464 -2.21 7.90 -18.59
N ARG A 465 -1.97 9.20 -18.33
CA ARG A 465 -2.96 10.11 -17.74
C ARG A 465 -4.17 10.34 -18.68
N GLU A 466 -3.94 10.53 -19.98
CA GLU A 466 -4.99 10.65 -21.00
C GLU A 466 -5.85 9.37 -21.05
N ALA A 467 -5.22 8.20 -21.10
CA ALA A 467 -5.93 6.91 -21.05
C ALA A 467 -6.72 6.74 -19.75
N LYS A 468 -6.23 7.26 -18.62
CA LYS A 468 -6.96 7.21 -17.35
C LYS A 468 -8.23 8.08 -17.39
N ILE A 469 -8.20 9.25 -18.01
CA ILE A 469 -9.40 10.08 -18.24
C ILE A 469 -10.42 9.30 -19.07
N LEU A 470 -9.99 8.77 -20.22
CA LEU A 470 -10.85 7.98 -21.10
C LEU A 470 -11.44 6.74 -20.41
N SER A 471 -10.70 6.10 -19.49
CA SER A 471 -11.23 4.97 -18.71
C SER A 471 -12.40 5.36 -17.79
N ILE A 472 -12.43 6.61 -17.30
CA ILE A 472 -13.56 7.12 -16.51
C ILE A 472 -14.73 7.45 -17.43
N CYS A 473 -14.49 8.11 -18.57
CA CYS A 473 -15.53 8.32 -19.59
C CYS A 473 -16.18 7.00 -19.99
N LEU A 474 -15.38 5.97 -20.27
CA LEU A 474 -15.83 4.62 -20.57
C LEU A 474 -16.73 4.07 -19.45
N SER A 475 -16.31 4.21 -18.19
CA SER A 475 -17.09 3.73 -17.04
C SER A 475 -18.44 4.44 -16.94
N ILE A 476 -18.48 5.74 -17.22
CA ILE A 476 -19.73 6.53 -17.26
C ILE A 476 -20.62 6.04 -18.41
N TYR A 477 -20.10 5.91 -19.62
CA TYR A 477 -20.88 5.41 -20.78
C TYR A 477 -21.45 4.01 -20.52
N LEU A 478 -20.66 3.10 -19.95
CA LEU A 478 -21.14 1.77 -19.58
C LEU A 478 -22.23 1.81 -18.50
N SER A 479 -22.11 2.71 -17.52
CA SER A 479 -23.16 2.90 -16.49
C SER A 479 -24.48 3.41 -17.10
N LEU A 480 -24.39 4.23 -18.15
CA LEU A 480 -25.53 4.76 -18.90
C LEU A 480 -26.02 3.80 -19.99
N LYS A 481 -25.34 2.66 -20.18
CA LYS A 481 -25.58 1.69 -21.27
C LYS A 481 -25.43 2.30 -22.68
N ASP A 482 -24.63 3.34 -22.81
CA ASP A 482 -24.27 3.97 -24.08
C ASP A 482 -23.10 3.20 -24.72
N TYR A 483 -23.41 2.03 -25.28
CA TYR A 483 -22.42 1.15 -25.88
C TYR A 483 -21.67 1.75 -27.08
N PRO A 484 -22.32 2.50 -28.01
CA PRO A 484 -21.60 3.15 -29.11
C PRO A 484 -20.49 4.10 -28.63
N SER A 485 -20.78 5.00 -27.69
CA SER A 485 -19.77 5.91 -27.15
C SER A 485 -18.72 5.18 -26.32
N ALA A 486 -19.09 4.11 -25.60
CA ALA A 486 -18.13 3.25 -24.91
C ALA A 486 -17.14 2.58 -25.88
N ILE A 487 -17.62 2.04 -27.01
CA ILE A 487 -16.80 1.39 -28.03
C ILE A 487 -15.83 2.40 -28.66
N ASP A 488 -16.33 3.58 -29.07
CA ASP A 488 -15.52 4.65 -29.64
C ASP A 488 -14.41 5.09 -28.65
N THR A 489 -14.76 5.23 -27.37
CA THR A 489 -13.79 5.56 -26.31
C THR A 489 -12.67 4.53 -26.21
N VAL A 490 -12.97 3.22 -26.32
CA VAL A 490 -11.92 2.19 -26.28
C VAL A 490 -11.02 2.25 -27.51
N TYR A 491 -11.56 2.54 -28.71
CA TYR A 491 -10.73 2.75 -29.90
C TYR A 491 -9.81 3.96 -29.75
N GLN A 492 -10.32 5.08 -29.21
CA GLN A 492 -9.49 6.24 -28.88
C GLN A 492 -8.36 5.85 -27.89
N MET A 493 -8.67 5.07 -26.84
CA MET A 493 -7.65 4.58 -25.90
C MET A 493 -6.59 3.70 -26.59
N ILE A 494 -7.00 2.83 -27.53
CA ILE A 494 -6.07 2.00 -28.32
C ILE A 494 -5.11 2.91 -29.10
N GLU A 495 -5.60 3.92 -29.79
CA GLU A 495 -4.77 4.85 -30.56
C GLU A 495 -3.76 5.58 -29.67
N LYS A 496 -4.19 6.07 -28.50
CA LYS A 496 -3.30 6.81 -27.56
C LYS A 496 -2.24 5.92 -26.91
N LEU A 497 -2.56 4.66 -26.62
CA LEU A 497 -1.64 3.72 -25.96
C LEU A 497 -0.81 2.88 -26.95
N LYS A 498 -1.16 2.88 -28.25
CA LYS A 498 -0.41 2.14 -29.28
C LYS A 498 1.09 2.42 -29.28
N PRO A 499 1.57 3.67 -29.17
CA PRO A 499 3.01 3.94 -29.15
C PRO A 499 3.73 3.42 -27.90
N LEU A 500 3.00 3.12 -26.83
CA LEU A 500 3.56 2.52 -25.61
C LEU A 500 3.60 0.98 -25.67
N GLY A 501 2.95 0.38 -26.67
CA GLY A 501 2.71 -1.07 -26.70
C GLY A 501 1.63 -1.53 -25.70
N GLU A 502 1.03 -0.63 -24.92
CA GLU A 502 0.10 -0.93 -23.82
C GLU A 502 -1.39 -0.90 -24.26
N HIS A 503 -1.73 -1.47 -25.42
CA HIS A 503 -3.10 -1.36 -25.97
C HIS A 503 -3.82 -2.71 -26.12
N ARG A 504 -3.08 -3.82 -26.21
CA ARG A 504 -3.67 -5.14 -26.55
C ARG A 504 -4.77 -5.60 -25.59
N PHE A 505 -4.64 -5.32 -24.30
CA PHE A 505 -5.65 -5.69 -23.30
C PHE A 505 -7.01 -5.00 -23.54
N LEU A 506 -7.04 -3.90 -24.27
CA LEU A 506 -8.26 -3.15 -24.59
C LEU A 506 -9.17 -3.91 -25.57
N TYR A 507 -8.63 -4.78 -26.43
CA TYR A 507 -9.45 -5.65 -27.27
C TYR A 507 -10.28 -6.64 -26.43
N GLY A 508 -9.73 -7.13 -25.31
CA GLY A 508 -10.51 -7.91 -24.34
C GLY A 508 -11.59 -7.08 -23.63
N THR A 509 -11.41 -5.76 -23.55
CA THR A 509 -12.44 -4.84 -23.06
C THR A 509 -13.51 -4.63 -24.11
N LEU A 510 -13.16 -4.40 -25.38
CA LEU A 510 -14.12 -4.37 -26.50
C LEU A 510 -14.95 -5.66 -26.56
N GLY A 511 -14.31 -6.83 -26.45
CA GLY A 511 -15.02 -8.11 -26.43
C GLY A 511 -16.08 -8.17 -25.33
N ARG A 512 -15.76 -7.75 -24.11
CA ARG A 512 -16.74 -7.68 -23.00
C ARG A 512 -17.87 -6.67 -23.25
N ILE A 513 -17.59 -5.56 -23.92
CA ILE A 513 -18.59 -4.55 -24.27
C ILE A 513 -19.54 -5.08 -25.34
N TYR A 514 -19.02 -5.70 -26.41
CA TYR A 514 -19.83 -6.34 -27.45
C TYR A 514 -20.68 -7.49 -26.89
N MET A 515 -20.15 -8.27 -25.94
CA MET A 515 -20.94 -9.26 -25.19
C MET A 515 -22.12 -8.61 -24.46
N GLY A 516 -21.91 -7.47 -23.79
CA GLY A 516 -22.98 -6.72 -23.11
C GLY A 516 -23.99 -6.07 -24.07
N PHE A 517 -23.55 -5.75 -25.28
CA PHE A 517 -24.39 -5.25 -26.37
C PHE A 517 -25.21 -6.36 -27.06
N GLY A 518 -24.75 -7.62 -26.95
CA GLY A 518 -25.39 -8.80 -27.57
C GLY A 518 -24.78 -9.24 -28.91
N ASP A 519 -23.72 -8.58 -29.37
CA ASP A 519 -22.98 -8.96 -30.58
C ASP A 519 -21.85 -9.95 -30.24
N VAL A 520 -22.24 -11.22 -30.12
CA VAL A 520 -21.33 -12.30 -29.72
C VAL A 520 -20.25 -12.57 -30.80
N GLU A 521 -20.58 -12.40 -32.08
CA GLU A 521 -19.65 -12.65 -33.19
C GLU A 521 -18.50 -11.63 -33.19
N THR A 522 -18.82 -10.34 -33.05
CA THR A 522 -17.78 -9.30 -32.95
C THR A 522 -17.00 -9.44 -31.66
N ALA A 523 -17.64 -9.83 -30.55
CA ALA A 523 -16.95 -10.09 -29.29
C ALA A 523 -15.86 -11.17 -29.43
N GLU A 524 -16.18 -12.29 -30.10
CA GLU A 524 -15.24 -13.38 -30.36
C GLU A 524 -14.03 -12.93 -31.20
N LYS A 525 -14.26 -12.09 -32.22
CA LYS A 525 -13.17 -11.47 -33.01
C LYS A 525 -12.26 -10.61 -32.13
N MET A 526 -12.84 -9.78 -31.25
CA MET A 526 -12.07 -8.92 -30.36
C MET A 526 -11.28 -9.71 -29.31
N PHE A 527 -11.85 -10.79 -28.77
CA PHE A 527 -11.11 -11.68 -27.87
C PHE A 527 -9.95 -12.40 -28.56
N THR A 528 -10.13 -12.77 -29.83
CA THR A 528 -9.06 -13.36 -30.64
C THR A 528 -7.92 -12.35 -30.85
N GLU A 529 -8.26 -11.11 -31.22
CA GLU A 529 -7.28 -10.03 -31.38
C GLU A 529 -6.52 -9.72 -30.09
N ALA A 530 -7.19 -9.81 -28.93
CA ALA A 530 -6.56 -9.61 -27.62
C ALA A 530 -5.49 -10.66 -27.28
N LEU A 531 -5.50 -11.81 -27.97
CA LEU A 531 -4.55 -12.91 -27.75
C LEU A 531 -3.43 -12.97 -28.80
N VAL A 532 -3.48 -12.11 -29.83
CA VAL A 532 -2.45 -12.03 -30.87
C VAL A 532 -1.11 -11.66 -30.23
N ASP A 533 -0.03 -12.28 -30.71
CA ASP A 533 1.36 -12.14 -30.23
C ASP A 533 1.62 -12.62 -28.78
N LEU A 534 0.62 -13.14 -28.07
CA LEU A 534 0.83 -13.73 -26.73
C LEU A 534 1.33 -15.17 -26.82
N PRO A 535 2.36 -15.56 -26.06
CA PRO A 535 2.85 -16.95 -26.04
C PRO A 535 1.73 -17.92 -25.62
N PRO A 536 1.37 -18.91 -26.46
CA PRO A 536 0.23 -19.79 -26.20
C PRO A 536 0.42 -20.68 -24.97
N ASP A 537 1.68 -20.98 -24.63
CA ASP A 537 2.02 -21.86 -23.52
C ASP A 537 2.03 -21.19 -22.16
N LEU A 538 2.02 -19.86 -22.12
CA LEU A 538 2.04 -19.11 -20.88
C LEU A 538 0.74 -19.35 -20.10
N LYS A 539 0.86 -19.64 -18.80
CA LYS A 539 -0.28 -19.91 -17.91
C LYS A 539 -1.34 -18.80 -17.98
N SER A 540 -0.91 -17.53 -17.94
CA SER A 540 -1.82 -16.38 -18.03
C SER A 540 -2.58 -16.33 -19.35
N THR A 541 -1.91 -16.63 -20.47
CA THR A 541 -2.54 -16.68 -21.80
C THR A 541 -3.54 -17.84 -21.91
N LYS A 542 -3.24 -19.02 -21.34
CA LYS A 542 -4.20 -20.14 -21.27
C LYS A 542 -5.43 -19.78 -20.45
N VAL A 543 -5.24 -19.19 -19.27
CA VAL A 543 -6.34 -18.70 -18.42
C VAL A 543 -7.18 -17.66 -19.17
N GLN A 544 -6.56 -16.67 -19.80
CA GLN A 544 -7.26 -15.63 -20.54
C GLN A 544 -8.08 -16.19 -21.72
N ARG A 545 -7.50 -17.14 -22.48
CA ARG A 545 -8.20 -17.84 -23.57
C ARG A 545 -9.43 -18.60 -23.09
N LEU A 546 -9.29 -19.35 -21.99
CA LEU A 546 -10.42 -20.08 -21.40
C LEU A 546 -11.50 -19.13 -20.88
N MET A 547 -11.12 -18.02 -20.24
CA MET A 547 -12.06 -16.99 -19.78
C MET A 547 -12.84 -16.38 -20.95
N PHE A 548 -12.17 -16.03 -22.05
CA PHE A 548 -12.83 -15.49 -23.25
C PHE A 548 -13.75 -16.52 -23.92
N ASN A 549 -13.31 -17.76 -24.06
CA ASN A 549 -14.15 -18.84 -24.57
C ASN A 549 -15.40 -19.02 -23.69
N ALA A 550 -15.23 -19.08 -22.37
CA ALA A 550 -16.35 -19.20 -21.43
C ALA A 550 -17.37 -18.06 -21.59
N MET A 551 -16.90 -16.81 -21.76
CA MET A 551 -17.77 -15.67 -22.03
C MET A 551 -18.55 -15.83 -23.34
N VAL A 552 -17.89 -16.24 -24.42
CA VAL A 552 -18.54 -16.48 -25.73
C VAL A 552 -19.58 -17.60 -25.62
N GLN A 553 -19.29 -18.70 -24.90
CA GLN A 553 -20.26 -19.77 -24.67
C GLN A 553 -21.49 -19.29 -23.89
N ILE A 554 -21.32 -18.41 -22.89
CA ILE A 554 -22.44 -17.76 -22.21
C ILE A 554 -23.29 -16.95 -23.21
N GLY A 555 -22.65 -16.21 -24.13
CA GLY A 555 -23.34 -15.44 -25.17
C GLY A 555 -24.22 -16.30 -26.07
N TYR A 556 -23.78 -17.51 -26.39
CA TYR A 556 -24.56 -18.50 -27.15
C TYR A 556 -25.55 -19.31 -26.29
N GLY A 557 -25.69 -19.03 -24.99
CA GLY A 557 -26.56 -19.76 -24.08
C GLY A 557 -26.06 -21.16 -23.69
N ARG A 558 -24.81 -21.50 -24.00
CA ARG A 558 -24.19 -22.81 -23.72
C ARG A 558 -23.53 -22.82 -22.34
N PHE A 559 -24.37 -22.73 -21.30
CA PHE A 559 -23.89 -22.61 -19.91
C PHE A 559 -23.09 -23.80 -19.41
N ASP A 560 -23.36 -25.02 -19.88
CA ASP A 560 -22.58 -26.20 -19.49
C ASP A 560 -21.16 -26.19 -20.04
N ASP A 561 -20.97 -25.70 -21.26
CA ASP A 561 -19.64 -25.56 -21.86
C ASP A 561 -18.86 -24.43 -21.18
N ALA A 562 -19.49 -23.29 -20.92
CA ALA A 562 -18.90 -22.19 -20.14
C ALA A 562 -18.45 -22.66 -18.74
N LYS A 563 -19.29 -23.45 -18.07
CA LYS A 563 -18.98 -24.04 -16.76
C LYS A 563 -17.75 -24.93 -16.81
N ARG A 564 -17.57 -25.75 -17.86
CA ARG A 564 -16.36 -26.57 -18.03
C ARG A 564 -15.12 -25.69 -18.20
N SER A 565 -15.20 -24.65 -19.03
CA SER A 565 -14.09 -23.71 -19.20
C SER A 565 -13.70 -23.00 -17.90
N PHE A 566 -14.66 -22.54 -17.09
CA PHE A 566 -14.32 -21.97 -15.76
C PHE A 566 -13.71 -22.99 -14.81
N ARG A 567 -14.17 -24.24 -14.83
CA ARG A 567 -13.57 -25.31 -14.04
C ARG A 567 -12.12 -25.54 -14.43
N GLU A 568 -11.79 -25.53 -15.72
CA GLU A 568 -10.41 -25.59 -16.21
C GLU A 568 -9.58 -24.38 -15.78
N VAL A 569 -10.17 -23.16 -15.81
CA VAL A 569 -9.51 -21.96 -15.27
C VAL A 569 -9.16 -22.15 -13.80
N LEU A 570 -10.07 -22.67 -12.98
CA LEU A 570 -9.82 -22.90 -11.56
C LEU A 570 -8.83 -24.04 -11.29
N GLN A 571 -8.68 -25.00 -12.20
CA GLN A 571 -7.62 -26.01 -12.11
C GLN A 571 -6.24 -25.38 -12.38
N LEU A 572 -6.15 -24.44 -13.32
CA LEU A 572 -4.93 -23.72 -13.62
C LEU A 572 -4.62 -22.67 -12.54
N ASP A 573 -5.62 -21.88 -12.16
CA ASP A 573 -5.54 -20.77 -11.22
C ASP A 573 -6.67 -20.89 -10.18
N PRO A 574 -6.43 -21.66 -9.09
CA PRO A 574 -7.38 -21.83 -8.00
C PRO A 574 -7.72 -20.55 -7.24
N THR A 575 -7.05 -19.42 -7.51
CA THR A 575 -7.30 -18.14 -6.84
C THR A 575 -8.20 -17.19 -7.65
N ASN A 576 -8.64 -17.62 -8.84
CA ASN A 576 -9.39 -16.77 -9.76
C ASN A 576 -10.86 -16.58 -9.32
N VAL A 577 -11.09 -15.55 -8.52
CA VAL A 577 -12.41 -15.19 -7.97
C VAL A 577 -13.44 -14.95 -9.07
N THR A 578 -13.04 -14.31 -10.17
CA THR A 578 -13.93 -14.01 -11.30
C THR A 578 -14.43 -15.28 -11.97
N ALA A 579 -13.55 -16.26 -12.21
CA ALA A 579 -13.91 -17.55 -12.77
C ALA A 579 -14.85 -18.32 -11.83
N ALA A 580 -14.57 -18.32 -10.53
CA ALA A 580 -15.40 -18.97 -9.52
C ALA A 580 -16.81 -18.37 -9.45
N ASN A 581 -16.90 -17.04 -9.39
CA ASN A 581 -18.18 -16.33 -9.38
C ASN A 581 -18.97 -16.61 -10.67
N ASN A 582 -18.33 -16.54 -11.83
CA ASN A 582 -19.01 -16.80 -13.11
C ASN A 582 -19.41 -18.28 -13.29
N GLN A 583 -18.62 -19.21 -12.75
CA GLN A 583 -19.01 -20.63 -12.68
C GLN A 583 -20.27 -20.81 -11.82
N ALA A 584 -20.33 -20.16 -10.66
CA ALA A 584 -21.52 -20.20 -9.79
C ALA A 584 -22.75 -19.64 -10.52
N VAL A 585 -22.60 -18.56 -11.28
CA VAL A 585 -23.69 -18.02 -12.12
C VAL A 585 -24.14 -19.05 -13.18
N CYS A 586 -23.21 -19.72 -13.87
CA CYS A 586 -23.57 -20.77 -14.84
C CYS A 586 -24.28 -21.97 -14.18
N LEU A 587 -23.87 -22.35 -12.96
CA LEU A 587 -24.52 -23.40 -12.17
C LEU A 587 -25.96 -23.02 -11.80
N HIS A 588 -26.22 -21.74 -11.49
CA HIS A 588 -27.57 -21.26 -11.26
C HIS A 588 -28.45 -21.40 -12.51
N PHE A 589 -27.97 -20.99 -13.68
CA PHE A 589 -28.70 -21.15 -14.96
C PHE A 589 -28.92 -22.61 -15.39
N THR A 590 -28.12 -23.55 -14.86
CA THR A 590 -28.26 -25.00 -15.10
C THR A 590 -28.98 -25.73 -13.95
N SER A 591 -29.70 -24.98 -13.10
CA SER A 591 -30.50 -25.47 -11.96
C SER A 591 -29.71 -26.24 -10.89
N GLN A 592 -28.40 -26.01 -10.78
CA GLN A 592 -27.50 -26.60 -9.79
C GLN A 592 -27.24 -25.61 -8.63
N ILE A 593 -28.31 -25.18 -7.97
CA ILE A 593 -28.29 -24.11 -6.95
C ILE A 593 -27.37 -24.46 -5.77
N ASP A 594 -27.42 -25.69 -5.26
CA ASP A 594 -26.61 -26.11 -4.11
C ASP A 594 -25.10 -26.01 -4.39
N GLU A 595 -24.66 -26.37 -5.60
CA GLU A 595 -23.25 -26.27 -5.99
C GLU A 595 -22.84 -24.81 -6.19
N SER A 596 -23.72 -24.00 -6.75
CA SER A 596 -23.52 -22.55 -6.90
C SER A 596 -23.31 -21.87 -5.54
N ILE A 597 -24.15 -22.17 -4.56
CA ILE A 597 -24.04 -21.64 -3.19
C ILE A 597 -22.75 -22.08 -2.54
N ARG A 598 -22.39 -23.38 -2.62
CA ARG A 598 -21.13 -23.90 -2.07
C ARG A 598 -19.91 -23.16 -2.59
N ILE A 599 -19.87 -22.85 -3.90
CA ILE A 599 -18.76 -22.09 -4.49
C ILE A 599 -18.70 -20.68 -3.91
N LEU A 600 -19.81 -19.93 -3.89
CA LEU A 600 -19.80 -18.55 -3.37
C LEU A 600 -19.57 -18.48 -1.84
N GLU A 601 -20.06 -19.45 -1.07
CA GLU A 601 -19.75 -19.57 0.35
C GLU A 601 -18.26 -19.82 0.59
N SER A 602 -17.61 -20.65 -0.25
CA SER A 602 -16.17 -20.89 -0.15
C SER A 602 -15.34 -19.62 -0.38
N LEU A 603 -15.77 -18.72 -1.27
CA LEU A 603 -15.11 -17.43 -1.52
C LEU A 603 -15.20 -16.44 -0.36
N THR A 604 -16.23 -16.60 0.50
CA THR A 604 -16.55 -15.67 1.59
C THR A 604 -16.19 -16.20 2.98
N THR A 605 -15.67 -17.43 3.08
CA THR A 605 -15.33 -18.07 4.37
C THR A 605 -13.85 -17.83 4.71
N PRO A 606 -13.51 -17.32 5.90
CA PRO A 606 -12.13 -17.06 6.31
C PRO A 606 -11.33 -18.34 6.60
N PHE A 607 -10.01 -18.24 6.39
CA PHE A 607 -9.01 -19.25 6.76
C PHE A 607 -9.03 -19.50 8.28
N ASN A 608 -9.73 -20.58 8.69
CA ASN A 608 -9.69 -21.29 10.00
C ASN A 608 -11.07 -21.80 10.47
N GLN A 609 -12.15 -21.58 9.72
CA GLN A 609 -13.40 -22.31 9.95
C GLN A 609 -13.55 -23.36 8.85
N GLN A 610 -13.30 -24.63 9.16
CA GLN A 610 -13.86 -25.71 8.34
C GLN A 610 -15.38 -25.70 8.53
N PRO A 611 -16.19 -25.73 7.47
CA PRO A 611 -17.54 -26.25 7.62
C PRO A 611 -17.75 -27.46 6.70
N PHE A 612 -18.15 -28.54 7.37
CA PHE A 612 -19.09 -29.56 6.89
C PHE A 612 -18.60 -30.55 5.82
N GLU A 613 -18.16 -31.73 6.27
CA GLU A 613 -18.25 -32.97 5.50
C GLU A 613 -19.72 -33.40 5.44
N ALA A 614 -20.32 -33.39 4.26
CA ALA A 614 -21.53 -34.16 3.97
C ALA A 614 -21.36 -34.94 2.67
N SER A 615 -21.01 -36.21 2.84
CA SER A 615 -21.32 -37.37 1.99
C SER A 615 -21.34 -37.17 0.46
N GLY A 616 -20.23 -37.54 -0.18
CA GLY A 616 -20.28 -38.50 -1.29
C GLY A 616 -20.96 -38.10 -2.60
N ARG A 617 -20.77 -36.88 -3.12
CA ARG A 617 -20.89 -36.59 -4.57
C ARG A 617 -19.80 -35.60 -5.03
N GLN A 618 -19.41 -35.71 -6.30
CA GLN A 618 -18.14 -35.28 -6.91
C GLN A 618 -17.61 -33.88 -6.52
N THR A 619 -16.28 -33.83 -6.46
CA THR A 619 -15.38 -32.78 -5.97
C THR A 619 -15.64 -31.37 -6.52
N VAL A 620 -16.07 -30.46 -5.64
CA VAL A 620 -15.93 -29.01 -5.82
C VAL A 620 -14.43 -28.67 -5.91
N PRO A 621 -13.96 -27.82 -6.85
CA PRO A 621 -12.58 -27.37 -6.87
C PRO A 621 -12.22 -26.73 -5.52
N ARG A 622 -11.17 -27.23 -4.86
CA ARG A 622 -10.66 -26.64 -3.62
C ARG A 622 -10.03 -25.29 -3.96
N PHE A 623 -10.68 -24.20 -3.55
CA PHE A 623 -10.02 -22.89 -3.49
C PHE A 623 -8.87 -22.97 -2.48
N ASP A 624 -7.76 -22.30 -2.77
CA ASP A 624 -6.59 -22.29 -1.91
C ASP A 624 -6.94 -21.67 -0.55
N THR A 625 -7.00 -22.52 0.47
CA THR A 625 -7.29 -22.12 1.85
C THR A 625 -6.24 -21.14 2.38
N THR A 626 -5.04 -21.07 1.82
CA THR A 626 -3.95 -20.23 2.36
C THR A 626 -4.08 -18.72 2.09
N SER A 627 -5.14 -18.28 1.39
CA SER A 627 -5.36 -16.90 0.96
C SER A 627 -6.52 -16.20 1.72
N PRO A 628 -6.47 -14.86 1.93
CA PRO A 628 -7.56 -14.13 2.58
C PRO A 628 -8.86 -14.24 1.76
N PRO A 629 -10.05 -14.16 2.40
CA PRO A 629 -11.32 -14.32 1.72
C PRO A 629 -11.50 -13.28 0.60
N ALA A 630 -12.06 -13.73 -0.52
CA ALA A 630 -12.29 -12.92 -1.70
C ALA A 630 -13.58 -12.11 -1.57
N LEU A 631 -13.56 -11.14 -0.65
CA LEU A 631 -14.71 -10.29 -0.35
C LEU A 631 -14.91 -9.25 -1.45
N HIS A 632 -16.01 -9.39 -2.18
CA HIS A 632 -16.47 -8.43 -3.18
C HIS A 632 -17.99 -8.27 -3.10
N ASP A 633 -18.49 -7.05 -3.29
CA ASP A 633 -19.93 -6.72 -3.21
C ASP A 633 -20.78 -7.62 -4.12
N THR A 634 -20.30 -7.87 -5.34
CA THR A 634 -21.00 -8.73 -6.31
C THR A 634 -21.09 -10.19 -5.88
N VAL A 635 -20.05 -10.74 -5.25
CA VAL A 635 -20.04 -12.13 -4.76
C VAL A 635 -21.08 -12.28 -3.66
N ILE A 636 -21.17 -11.31 -2.75
CA ILE A 636 -22.10 -11.34 -1.62
C ILE A 636 -23.53 -11.08 -2.08
N SER A 637 -23.72 -10.17 -3.03
CA SER A 637 -25.02 -9.93 -3.67
C SER A 637 -25.54 -11.17 -4.39
N ASN A 638 -24.66 -11.88 -5.13
CA ASN A 638 -25.01 -13.13 -5.80
C ASN A 638 -25.36 -14.23 -4.79
N LEU A 639 -24.58 -14.37 -3.72
CA LEU A 639 -24.87 -15.34 -2.65
C LEU A 639 -26.21 -15.03 -1.96
N ALA A 640 -26.49 -13.75 -1.70
CA ALA A 640 -27.75 -13.31 -1.12
C ALA A 640 -28.96 -13.67 -2.00
N VAL A 641 -28.83 -13.52 -3.33
CA VAL A 641 -29.87 -13.93 -4.30
C VAL A 641 -30.09 -15.43 -4.28
N LEU A 642 -29.00 -16.23 -4.26
CA LEU A 642 -29.13 -17.69 -4.25
C LEU A 642 -29.79 -18.20 -2.97
N HIS A 643 -29.49 -17.60 -1.82
CA HIS A 643 -30.17 -17.95 -0.57
C HIS A 643 -31.66 -17.62 -0.57
N GLU A 644 -32.11 -16.58 -1.30
CA GLU A 644 -33.54 -16.32 -1.54
C GLU A 644 -34.17 -17.41 -2.41
N ALA A 645 -33.46 -17.85 -3.45
CA ALA A 645 -33.96 -18.88 -4.38
C ALA A 645 -34.03 -20.28 -3.76
N GLU A 646 -33.14 -20.60 -2.82
CA GLU A 646 -32.98 -21.95 -2.24
C GLU A 646 -33.94 -22.22 -1.06
N SER A 647 -34.33 -21.22 -0.26
CA SER A 647 -34.97 -21.48 1.03
C SER A 647 -35.85 -20.34 1.57
N ASP A 648 -36.97 -20.73 2.20
CA ASP A 648 -37.83 -19.84 3.00
C ASP A 648 -37.10 -19.24 4.23
N ARG A 649 -35.95 -19.81 4.64
CA ARG A 649 -35.09 -19.30 5.73
C ARG A 649 -33.97 -18.37 5.23
N SER A 650 -34.13 -17.78 4.05
CA SER A 650 -33.14 -16.93 3.39
C SER A 650 -32.59 -15.81 4.27
N GLN A 651 -33.45 -15.16 5.07
CA GLN A 651 -33.03 -14.07 5.98
C GLN A 651 -32.02 -14.54 7.03
N THR A 652 -32.24 -15.69 7.65
CA THR A 652 -31.34 -16.26 8.65
C THR A 652 -29.99 -16.63 8.03
N LYS A 653 -29.98 -17.15 6.79
CA LYS A 653 -28.74 -17.46 6.07
C LYS A 653 -27.95 -16.18 5.76
N LYS A 654 -28.59 -15.15 5.23
CA LYS A 654 -27.98 -13.83 4.96
C LYS A 654 -27.41 -13.17 6.22
N LEU A 655 -28.13 -13.26 7.35
CA LEU A 655 -27.63 -12.76 8.63
C LEU A 655 -26.36 -13.47 9.09
N ARG A 656 -26.26 -14.79 8.94
CA ARG A 656 -25.02 -15.53 9.26
C ARG A 656 -23.85 -15.10 8.37
N VAL A 657 -24.11 -14.82 7.09
CA VAL A 657 -23.09 -14.29 6.17
C VAL A 657 -22.63 -12.90 6.64
N LEU A 658 -23.55 -12.04 7.07
CA LEU A 658 -23.23 -10.73 7.67
C LEU A 658 -22.36 -10.87 8.91
N GLU A 659 -22.76 -11.70 9.89
CA GLU A 659 -21.98 -11.90 11.12
C GLU A 659 -20.56 -12.40 10.84
N ARG A 660 -20.45 -13.37 9.93
CA ARG A 660 -19.15 -13.95 9.53
C ARG A 660 -18.24 -12.89 8.92
N ILE A 661 -18.76 -12.05 8.03
CA ILE A 661 -17.99 -11.02 7.34
C ILE A 661 -17.69 -9.83 8.26
N ALA A 662 -18.62 -9.47 9.14
CA ALA A 662 -18.45 -8.38 10.09
C ALA A 662 -17.32 -8.65 11.09
N GLY A 663 -17.05 -9.93 11.41
CA GLY A 663 -15.90 -10.35 12.23
C GLY A 663 -14.54 -10.29 11.52
N LEU A 664 -14.50 -9.95 10.23
CA LEU A 664 -13.25 -9.77 9.49
C LEU A 664 -12.73 -8.34 9.62
N ALA A 665 -11.40 -8.19 9.61
CA ALA A 665 -10.76 -6.90 9.67
C ALA A 665 -11.07 -6.04 8.44
N GLY A 666 -11.36 -4.76 8.66
CA GLY A 666 -11.61 -3.78 7.63
C GLY A 666 -13.05 -3.67 7.16
N GLU A 667 -13.31 -2.67 6.34
CA GLU A 667 -14.58 -2.36 5.69
C GLU A 667 -14.56 -2.92 4.26
N ASN A 668 -14.72 -4.23 4.14
CA ASN A 668 -14.48 -4.94 2.88
C ASN A 668 -15.66 -4.92 1.90
N VAL A 669 -16.89 -4.68 2.40
CA VAL A 669 -18.14 -4.89 1.66
C VAL A 669 -19.18 -3.91 2.14
N SER A 670 -19.96 -3.35 1.22
CA SER A 670 -21.14 -2.54 1.55
C SER A 670 -22.24 -3.39 2.21
N PHE A 671 -22.91 -2.83 3.21
CA PHE A 671 -24.08 -3.47 3.81
C PHE A 671 -25.21 -3.75 2.81
N SER A 672 -25.38 -2.91 1.79
CA SER A 672 -26.42 -3.09 0.77
C SER A 672 -26.26 -4.41 -0.02
N SER A 673 -25.02 -4.93 -0.11
CA SER A 673 -24.69 -6.17 -0.81
C SER A 673 -25.34 -7.41 -0.18
N PHE A 674 -25.70 -7.37 1.11
CA PHE A 674 -26.35 -8.50 1.79
C PHE A 674 -27.85 -8.63 1.46
N ARG A 675 -28.46 -7.63 0.80
CA ARG A 675 -29.90 -7.59 0.46
C ARG A 675 -30.80 -7.99 1.62
N LEU A 676 -30.48 -7.50 2.82
CA LEU A 676 -31.33 -7.65 3.98
C LEU A 676 -32.38 -6.54 3.97
N PRO A 677 -33.62 -6.80 4.43
CA PRO A 677 -34.61 -5.73 4.57
C PRO A 677 -34.07 -4.65 5.50
N ASN A 678 -34.34 -3.38 5.15
CA ASN A 678 -34.02 -2.25 6.00
C ASN A 678 -34.61 -2.49 7.39
N SER A 679 -33.87 -2.17 8.43
CA SER A 679 -34.39 -2.13 9.80
C SER A 679 -35.30 -0.91 9.98
N THR A 680 -36.33 -0.77 9.16
CA THR A 680 -37.46 0.12 9.46
C THR A 680 -38.34 -0.61 10.47
N VAL A 681 -38.16 -0.22 11.74
CA VAL A 681 -39.16 -0.12 12.82
C VAL A 681 -40.55 -0.70 12.50
N PRO A 682 -41.11 -1.54 13.39
CA PRO A 682 -42.43 -1.30 13.94
C PRO A 682 -42.35 -0.57 15.28
#